data_AF-A0A3A5L2U5-F1
#
_entry.id   AF-A0A3A5L2U5-F1
#
_cell.length_a   1.000
_cell.length_b   1.000
_cell.length_c   1.000
_cell.angle_alpha   90.00
_cell.angle_beta   90.00
_cell.angle_gamma   90.00
#
_symmetry.space_group_name_H-M   'P 1'
#
loop_
_entity.id
_entity.type
_entity.pdbx_description
1 polymer ?
#
loop_
_entity_poly.entity_id
_entity_poly.type
_entity_poly.pdbx_seq_one_letter_code
_entity_poly.pdbx_strand_id
1 'polypeptide(L)'
;MKPSLSEYYQYVLAGHARLDLSQVPPARQAQRRHFIIACIKEKFQAITEDSDLSLHFRRMLRQTGSELEGVLYGNQEDPLGPAMPGYEIPDDETIFAFFKPLNARYLFFERDDDEAAQQFSLFFKIGKMVNLYLEKSGAGDEAIGLQAYKMLVWHGYTPGRNPFARIESHVNTHGASLDKPLSDSLKPDLPINDPPIKKVEQWRKLIALHGQIAILLLQQAQAIEQGLKKNRLTLIAAIQQAAALRYERAREYPELASLCYQYNRPQSLFDQCLALRPLIKTRDRLPGLVIEGRDFGYRGYSLVKLPANDPNAYLLGEINHCCQSMGAASESIVRDGLRFENNGFLVLLKEKKPGAGPPCDLQGAIRYSDYEIVAHGYLWNSSSGLVLDSFESLRSTDEPAGIYLLQQYGRAVLLAYPQYRLFSLGAGGKTPAALVHEANLPLLFLTDPMLQGKQHLDSFLQFVVAERDLDQRRDALRRRLSDNKLGWDPDDLARLIAVDSLHTDSQFDSIETTLFDENICQLIRLFEAENPEKFSLLFLRETDVFLGLIYTLKQCNLTTDHTLCCQALAFTKITAIHTLKLLQQLPALDNTILKRLFSSETEFKKLSAICHALAGWNALNQSTFDLLLNAQTVAVRLKLQDKIQRLAKKNQVVPDDFLALVTLSPKQQQETLEHLCLLSEMGLFTPPIRRCLLTHPAHGNALLLFLPRLNHLHDQLTEDDYAFIQQHINKLPALQAAADFLADKNQLTRFAWRALIPVIIKRKSTTDQLNQWLEHYWKKETSAVTTASGKHGMFISKTPAFNEQEIDATIGRSSPPPA
;
A
#
# COMPACT_ATOMS: atom_id res chain seq x y z
N MET A 1 -16.30 -20.25 -26.81
CA MET A 1 -16.89 -19.20 -25.94
C MET A 1 -17.44 -19.87 -24.68
N LYS A 2 -17.53 -19.19 -23.52
CA LYS A 2 -18.18 -19.77 -22.33
C LYS A 2 -19.68 -19.42 -22.30
N PRO A 3 -20.59 -20.29 -21.82
CA PRO A 3 -22.00 -19.95 -21.69
C PRO A 3 -22.21 -18.93 -20.57
N SER A 4 -23.13 -18.00 -20.80
CA SER A 4 -23.60 -17.03 -19.81
C SER A 4 -24.64 -17.66 -18.85
N LEU A 5 -24.94 -17.02 -17.71
CA LEU A 5 -25.92 -17.51 -16.72
C LEU A 5 -27.31 -17.70 -17.34
N SER A 6 -27.71 -16.75 -18.17
CA SER A 6 -28.92 -16.73 -18.97
C SER A 6 -28.98 -17.90 -19.93
N GLU A 7 -27.86 -18.28 -20.54
CA GLU A 7 -27.79 -19.42 -21.44
C GLU A 7 -27.83 -20.74 -20.70
N TYR A 8 -27.18 -20.85 -19.53
CA TYR A 8 -27.39 -22.00 -18.64
C TYR A 8 -28.87 -22.14 -18.28
N TYR A 9 -29.51 -21.05 -17.86
CA TYR A 9 -30.94 -21.05 -17.57
C TYR A 9 -31.78 -21.48 -18.77
N GLN A 10 -31.57 -20.85 -19.93
CA GLN A 10 -32.35 -21.10 -21.14
C GLN A 10 -32.22 -22.55 -21.63
N TYR A 11 -30.99 -23.04 -21.75
CA TYR A 11 -30.73 -24.36 -22.34
C TYR A 11 -30.93 -25.50 -21.35
N VAL A 12 -30.62 -25.30 -20.06
CA VAL A 12 -30.71 -26.37 -19.06
C VAL A 12 -32.10 -26.46 -18.44
N LEU A 13 -32.66 -25.34 -17.98
CA LEU A 13 -33.86 -25.33 -17.12
C LEU A 13 -35.14 -24.86 -17.81
N ALA A 14 -35.06 -23.90 -18.73
CA ALA A 14 -36.23 -23.33 -19.41
C ALA A 14 -36.63 -24.08 -20.70
N GLY A 15 -35.95 -25.20 -21.02
CA GLY A 15 -36.31 -26.05 -22.14
C GLY A 15 -36.02 -25.46 -23.53
N HIS A 16 -35.28 -24.35 -23.65
CA HIS A 16 -34.92 -23.77 -24.95
C HIS A 16 -33.87 -24.56 -25.74
N ALA A 17 -33.40 -25.69 -25.20
CA ALA A 17 -32.75 -26.73 -26.00
C ALA A 17 -33.72 -27.36 -27.03
N ARG A 18 -35.05 -27.24 -26.81
CA ARG A 18 -36.09 -27.51 -27.81
C ARG A 18 -36.00 -26.49 -28.94
N LEU A 19 -35.39 -26.90 -30.04
CA LEU A 19 -35.31 -26.08 -31.24
C LEU A 19 -36.67 -26.03 -31.94
N ASP A 20 -37.53 -25.09 -31.55
CA ASP A 20 -38.74 -24.78 -32.31
C ASP A 20 -38.37 -24.00 -33.59
N LEU A 21 -38.47 -24.68 -34.72
CA LEU A 21 -38.18 -24.14 -36.05
C LEU A 21 -39.46 -23.97 -36.89
N SER A 22 -40.64 -24.04 -36.28
CA SER A 22 -41.93 -23.91 -36.95
C SER A 22 -42.07 -22.59 -37.73
N GLN A 23 -41.41 -21.53 -37.26
CA GLN A 23 -41.39 -20.20 -37.88
C GLN A 23 -40.32 -20.05 -38.98
N VAL A 24 -39.45 -21.05 -39.18
CA VAL A 24 -38.40 -21.04 -40.23
C VAL A 24 -38.93 -21.79 -41.45
N PRO A 25 -38.75 -21.28 -42.69
CA PRO A 25 -39.19 -21.99 -43.90
C PRO A 25 -38.62 -23.42 -43.96
N PRO A 26 -39.41 -24.45 -44.35
CA PRO A 26 -38.99 -25.84 -44.34
C PRO A 26 -37.63 -26.09 -45.02
N ALA A 27 -37.39 -25.43 -46.16
CA ALA A 27 -36.13 -25.51 -46.91
C ALA A 27 -34.88 -25.05 -46.13
N ARG A 28 -35.05 -24.24 -45.07
CA ARG A 28 -33.96 -23.70 -44.23
C ARG A 28 -33.93 -24.29 -42.82
N GLN A 29 -34.93 -25.08 -42.42
CA GLN A 29 -35.02 -25.62 -41.07
C GLN A 29 -33.80 -26.50 -40.73
N ALA A 30 -33.40 -27.41 -41.63
CA ALA A 30 -32.24 -28.29 -41.40
C ALA A 30 -30.93 -27.51 -41.22
N GLN A 31 -30.67 -26.52 -42.09
CA GLN A 31 -29.48 -25.68 -42.02
C GLN A 31 -29.48 -24.83 -40.74
N ARG A 32 -30.62 -24.23 -40.37
CA ARG A 32 -30.74 -23.43 -39.15
C ARG A 32 -30.58 -24.28 -37.90
N ARG A 33 -31.15 -25.50 -37.89
CA ARG A 33 -30.97 -26.48 -36.82
C ARG A 33 -29.50 -26.81 -36.63
N HIS A 34 -28.80 -27.15 -37.72
CA HIS A 34 -27.38 -27.48 -37.69
C HIS A 34 -26.54 -26.32 -37.15
N PHE A 35 -26.80 -25.09 -37.61
CA PHE A 35 -26.12 -23.90 -37.11
C PHE A 35 -26.34 -23.67 -35.61
N ILE A 36 -27.58 -23.74 -35.12
CA ILE A 36 -27.87 -23.52 -33.70
C ILE A 36 -27.22 -24.63 -32.83
N ILE A 37 -27.31 -25.89 -33.25
CA ILE A 37 -26.65 -27.00 -32.55
C ILE A 37 -25.14 -26.78 -32.50
N ALA A 38 -24.51 -26.38 -33.61
CA ALA A 38 -23.08 -26.08 -33.66
C ALA A 38 -22.72 -24.96 -32.67
N CYS A 39 -23.48 -23.87 -32.63
CA CYS A 39 -23.26 -22.78 -31.67
C CYS A 39 -23.44 -23.22 -30.22
N ILE A 40 -24.43 -24.07 -29.92
CA ILE A 40 -24.63 -24.60 -28.55
C ILE A 40 -23.44 -25.50 -28.18
N LYS A 41 -23.03 -26.42 -29.06
CA LYS A 41 -21.87 -27.30 -28.82
C LYS A 41 -20.59 -26.51 -28.58
N GLU A 42 -20.35 -25.46 -29.36
CA GLU A 42 -19.18 -24.58 -29.18
C GLU A 42 -19.16 -23.89 -27.81
N LYS A 43 -20.32 -23.52 -27.25
CA LYS A 43 -20.41 -22.88 -25.93
C LYS A 43 -20.11 -23.84 -24.79
N PHE A 44 -20.53 -25.10 -24.91
CA PHE A 44 -20.34 -26.13 -23.88
C PHE A 44 -19.09 -27.00 -24.12
N GLN A 45 -18.31 -26.72 -25.17
CA GLN A 45 -17.17 -27.53 -25.61
C GLN A 45 -16.19 -27.88 -24.47
N ALA A 46 -15.81 -26.88 -23.66
CA ALA A 46 -14.87 -27.07 -22.56
C ALA A 46 -15.36 -28.05 -21.48
N ILE A 47 -16.68 -28.22 -21.33
CA ILE A 47 -17.28 -29.19 -20.40
C ILE A 47 -17.39 -30.55 -21.09
N THR A 48 -17.77 -30.57 -22.37
CA THR A 48 -18.00 -31.83 -23.10
C THR A 48 -16.71 -32.58 -23.45
N GLU A 49 -15.59 -31.87 -23.62
CA GLU A 49 -14.28 -32.46 -23.98
C GLU A 49 -13.48 -32.97 -22.77
N ASP A 50 -13.78 -32.49 -21.57
CA ASP A 50 -13.19 -32.98 -20.32
C ASP A 50 -13.91 -34.27 -19.91
N SER A 51 -13.20 -35.41 -19.93
CA SER A 51 -13.83 -36.74 -19.74
C SER A 51 -14.57 -36.88 -18.42
N ASP A 52 -14.05 -36.27 -17.35
CA ASP A 52 -14.63 -36.38 -16.01
C ASP A 52 -15.81 -35.41 -15.88
N LEU A 53 -15.62 -34.14 -16.24
CA LEU A 53 -16.69 -33.13 -16.16
C LEU A 53 -17.85 -33.44 -17.09
N SER A 54 -17.57 -33.97 -18.28
CA SER A 54 -18.57 -34.33 -19.27
C SER A 54 -19.53 -35.38 -18.74
N LEU A 55 -19.02 -36.44 -18.08
CA LEU A 55 -19.86 -37.47 -17.48
C LEU A 55 -20.76 -36.91 -16.37
N HIS A 56 -20.21 -36.04 -15.51
CA HIS A 56 -20.99 -35.40 -14.44
C HIS A 56 -22.05 -34.45 -14.98
N PHE A 57 -21.70 -33.66 -15.98
CA PHE A 57 -22.61 -32.72 -16.62
C PHE A 57 -23.78 -33.46 -17.27
N ARG A 58 -23.53 -34.57 -17.98
CA ARG A 58 -24.59 -35.43 -18.54
C ARG A 58 -25.58 -35.91 -17.47
N ARG A 59 -25.09 -36.39 -16.33
CA ARG A 59 -25.95 -36.84 -15.22
C ARG A 59 -26.83 -35.71 -14.69
N MET A 60 -26.25 -34.52 -14.53
CA MET A 60 -26.99 -33.34 -14.11
C MET A 60 -28.08 -32.94 -15.12
N LEU A 61 -27.80 -33.01 -16.42
CA LEU A 61 -28.81 -32.77 -17.47
C LEU A 61 -29.97 -33.77 -17.39
N ARG A 62 -29.70 -35.04 -17.07
CA ARG A 62 -30.77 -36.04 -16.84
C ARG A 62 -31.58 -35.75 -15.59
N GLN A 63 -30.92 -35.41 -14.49
CA GLN A 63 -31.60 -35.04 -13.24
C GLN A 63 -32.55 -33.85 -13.43
N THR A 64 -32.17 -32.90 -14.29
CA THR A 64 -32.99 -31.72 -14.60
C THR A 64 -34.00 -31.95 -15.73
N GLY A 65 -34.02 -33.14 -16.36
CA GLY A 65 -34.87 -33.42 -17.51
C GLY A 65 -34.52 -32.58 -18.75
N SER A 66 -33.29 -32.09 -18.83
CA SER A 66 -32.85 -31.16 -19.87
C SER A 66 -32.63 -31.88 -21.20
N GLU A 67 -33.23 -31.34 -22.26
CA GLU A 67 -32.99 -31.81 -23.64
C GLU A 67 -31.63 -31.43 -24.21
N LEU A 68 -30.89 -30.60 -23.49
CA LEU A 68 -29.53 -30.22 -23.87
C LEU A 68 -28.62 -31.45 -23.98
N GLU A 69 -28.89 -32.54 -23.23
CA GLU A 69 -28.11 -33.77 -23.36
C GLU A 69 -28.18 -34.34 -24.78
N GLY A 70 -29.39 -34.43 -25.36
CA GLY A 70 -29.57 -34.92 -26.71
C GLY A 70 -28.88 -34.03 -27.76
N VAL A 71 -28.87 -32.71 -27.53
CA VAL A 71 -28.20 -31.75 -28.40
C VAL A 71 -26.67 -31.91 -28.36
N LEU A 72 -26.09 -32.06 -27.17
CA LEU A 72 -24.65 -32.13 -26.98
C LEU A 72 -24.08 -33.52 -27.31
N TYR A 73 -24.75 -34.58 -26.85
CA TYR A 73 -24.22 -35.95 -26.83
C TYR A 73 -24.91 -36.92 -27.81
N GLY A 74 -26.09 -36.57 -28.32
CA GLY A 74 -26.82 -37.41 -29.27
C GLY A 74 -27.47 -38.67 -28.67
N ASN A 75 -27.41 -38.85 -27.34
CA ASN A 75 -28.03 -39.96 -26.61
C ASN A 75 -28.44 -39.52 -25.19
N GLN A 76 -29.57 -40.04 -24.69
CA GLN A 76 -30.12 -39.76 -23.36
C GLN A 76 -30.42 -41.02 -22.54
N GLU A 77 -30.22 -42.22 -23.10
CA GLU A 77 -30.68 -43.48 -22.49
C GLU A 77 -29.54 -44.43 -22.09
N ASP A 78 -28.29 -44.16 -22.48
CA ASP A 78 -27.13 -44.98 -22.13
C ASP A 78 -26.82 -44.96 -20.62
N PRO A 79 -26.38 -46.08 -20.02
CA PRO A 79 -26.06 -46.14 -18.59
C PRO A 79 -24.81 -45.29 -18.26
N LEU A 80 -24.94 -44.34 -17.31
CA LEU A 80 -23.86 -43.42 -16.95
C LEU A 80 -23.02 -43.86 -15.74
N GLY A 81 -23.26 -45.02 -15.13
CA GLY A 81 -22.56 -45.49 -13.90
C GLY A 81 -22.99 -44.76 -12.60
N PRO A 82 -22.37 -45.07 -11.44
CA PRO A 82 -22.80 -44.55 -10.13
C PRO A 82 -22.44 -43.07 -9.92
N ALA A 83 -23.37 -42.31 -9.33
CA ALA A 83 -23.21 -40.89 -9.02
C ALA A 83 -21.97 -40.60 -8.16
N MET A 84 -21.25 -39.50 -8.47
CA MET A 84 -20.18 -39.03 -7.60
C MET A 84 -20.76 -38.03 -6.60
N PRO A 85 -20.52 -38.21 -5.28
CA PRO A 85 -20.99 -37.28 -4.27
C PRO A 85 -20.54 -35.84 -4.56
N GLY A 86 -21.45 -34.88 -4.39
CA GLY A 86 -21.17 -33.44 -4.50
C GLY A 86 -21.42 -32.81 -5.88
N TYR A 87 -21.60 -33.62 -6.93
CA TYR A 87 -21.94 -33.15 -8.29
C TYR A 87 -23.44 -33.16 -8.61
N GLU A 88 -24.25 -33.72 -7.71
CA GLU A 88 -25.70 -33.79 -7.87
C GLU A 88 -26.34 -32.43 -7.57
N ILE A 89 -27.44 -32.13 -8.29
CA ILE A 89 -28.34 -31.05 -7.91
C ILE A 89 -29.33 -31.61 -6.90
N PRO A 90 -29.41 -31.06 -5.66
CA PRO A 90 -30.40 -31.50 -4.69
C PRO A 90 -31.83 -31.31 -5.22
N ASP A 91 -32.77 -32.12 -4.74
CA ASP A 91 -34.18 -31.93 -5.07
C ASP A 91 -34.72 -30.59 -4.54
N ASP A 92 -35.88 -30.16 -5.06
CA ASP A 92 -36.45 -28.87 -4.68
C ASP A 92 -36.79 -28.79 -3.18
N GLU A 93 -37.17 -29.90 -2.54
CA GLU A 93 -37.44 -29.95 -1.10
C GLU A 93 -36.17 -29.65 -0.28
N THR A 94 -35.04 -30.26 -0.66
CA THR A 94 -33.73 -30.02 -0.06
C THR A 94 -33.26 -28.59 -0.33
N ILE A 95 -33.47 -28.08 -1.53
CA ILE A 95 -33.14 -26.69 -1.87
C ILE A 95 -33.97 -25.73 -1.00
N PHE A 96 -35.28 -25.94 -0.87
CA PHE A 96 -36.14 -25.12 -0.02
C PHE A 96 -35.77 -25.21 1.47
N ALA A 97 -35.19 -26.33 1.92
CA ALA A 97 -34.66 -26.47 3.27
C ALA A 97 -33.48 -25.52 3.53
N PHE A 98 -32.74 -25.07 2.51
CA PHE A 98 -31.73 -24.01 2.65
C PHE A 98 -32.37 -22.60 2.69
N PHE A 99 -33.46 -22.37 1.96
CA PHE A 99 -34.11 -21.06 1.91
C PHE A 99 -34.69 -20.63 3.26
N LYS A 100 -35.42 -21.54 3.94
CA LYS A 100 -36.14 -21.19 5.18
C LYS A 100 -35.23 -20.67 6.30
N PRO A 101 -34.09 -21.32 6.65
CA PRO A 101 -33.17 -20.79 7.65
C PRO A 101 -32.53 -19.46 7.24
N LEU A 102 -32.21 -19.28 5.95
CA LEU A 102 -31.64 -18.03 5.43
C LEU A 102 -32.65 -16.88 5.52
N ASN A 103 -33.90 -17.11 5.12
CA ASN A 103 -34.94 -16.09 5.23
C ASN A 103 -35.33 -15.81 6.69
N ALA A 104 -35.34 -16.82 7.56
CA ALA A 104 -35.54 -16.61 9.00
C ALA A 104 -34.41 -15.77 9.63
N ARG A 105 -33.18 -15.90 9.12
CA ARG A 105 -32.03 -15.11 9.58
C ARG A 105 -32.04 -13.67 9.05
N TYR A 106 -32.32 -13.49 7.75
CA TYR A 106 -32.14 -12.19 7.09
C TYR A 106 -33.44 -11.41 6.86
N LEU A 107 -34.61 -12.05 6.94
CA LEU A 107 -35.93 -11.43 6.97
C LEU A 107 -36.29 -10.56 5.74
N PHE A 108 -35.81 -10.90 4.55
CA PHE A 108 -36.06 -10.10 3.33
C PHE A 108 -37.39 -10.43 2.63
N PHE A 109 -37.92 -11.63 2.86
CA PHE A 109 -39.14 -12.13 2.23
C PHE A 109 -40.12 -12.59 3.29
N GLU A 110 -41.41 -12.68 2.94
CA GLU A 110 -42.40 -13.26 3.85
C GLU A 110 -42.07 -14.73 4.16
N ARG A 111 -42.50 -15.21 5.33
CA ARG A 111 -42.14 -16.56 5.81
C ARG A 111 -42.54 -17.67 4.83
N ASP A 112 -43.67 -17.46 4.17
CA ASP A 112 -44.30 -18.40 3.24
C ASP A 112 -44.37 -17.81 1.80
N ASP A 113 -43.34 -17.03 1.42
CA ASP A 113 -43.21 -16.47 0.06
C ASP A 113 -42.80 -17.56 -0.95
N ASP A 114 -43.79 -18.29 -1.45
CA ASP A 114 -43.62 -19.37 -2.42
C ASP A 114 -42.95 -18.91 -3.72
N GLU A 115 -43.23 -17.68 -4.17
CA GLU A 115 -42.65 -17.14 -5.40
C GLU A 115 -41.15 -16.87 -5.20
N ALA A 116 -40.76 -16.25 -4.08
CA ALA A 116 -39.35 -16.07 -3.73
C ALA A 116 -38.63 -17.41 -3.54
N ALA A 117 -39.27 -18.41 -2.93
CA ALA A 117 -38.70 -19.75 -2.77
C ALA A 117 -38.43 -20.41 -4.14
N GLN A 118 -39.38 -20.32 -5.08
CA GLN A 118 -39.19 -20.84 -6.44
C GLN A 118 -38.04 -20.15 -7.17
N GLN A 119 -37.93 -18.82 -7.05
CA GLN A 119 -36.82 -18.07 -7.66
C GLN A 119 -35.48 -18.39 -6.99
N PHE A 120 -35.47 -18.59 -5.67
CA PHE A 120 -34.30 -19.06 -4.94
C PHE A 120 -33.83 -20.41 -5.49
N SER A 121 -34.74 -21.37 -5.72
CA SER A 121 -34.37 -22.67 -6.28
C SER A 121 -33.72 -22.53 -7.65
N LEU A 122 -34.24 -21.63 -8.49
CA LEU A 122 -33.65 -21.36 -9.79
C LEU A 122 -32.21 -20.81 -9.68
N PHE A 123 -31.99 -19.83 -8.80
CA PHE A 123 -30.66 -19.29 -8.54
C PHE A 123 -29.71 -20.31 -7.93
N PHE A 124 -30.19 -21.19 -7.06
CA PHE A 124 -29.42 -22.28 -6.50
C PHE A 124 -28.91 -23.23 -7.59
N LYS A 125 -29.80 -23.73 -8.45
CA LYS A 125 -29.46 -24.69 -9.52
C LYS A 125 -28.42 -24.12 -10.48
N ILE A 126 -28.60 -22.86 -10.91
CA ILE A 126 -27.63 -22.20 -11.80
C ILE A 126 -26.33 -21.87 -11.06
N GLY A 127 -26.39 -21.40 -9.82
CA GLY A 127 -25.23 -21.16 -8.98
C GLY A 127 -24.38 -22.43 -8.81
N LYS A 128 -25.01 -23.58 -8.56
CA LYS A 128 -24.35 -24.89 -8.46
C LYS A 128 -23.66 -25.28 -9.77
N MET A 129 -24.31 -25.10 -10.92
CA MET A 129 -23.70 -25.39 -12.23
C MET A 129 -22.49 -24.50 -12.51
N VAL A 130 -22.60 -23.19 -12.25
CA VAL A 130 -21.48 -22.26 -12.42
C VAL A 130 -20.33 -22.64 -11.50
N ASN A 131 -20.64 -22.97 -10.24
CA ASN A 131 -19.66 -23.37 -9.25
C ASN A 131 -18.86 -24.62 -9.67
N LEU A 132 -19.56 -25.64 -10.16
CA LEU A 132 -18.96 -26.91 -10.54
C LEU A 132 -18.20 -26.83 -11.88
N TYR A 133 -18.79 -26.17 -12.88
CA TYR A 133 -18.33 -26.31 -14.27
C TYR A 133 -17.60 -25.08 -14.83
N LEU A 134 -17.85 -23.88 -14.30
CA LEU A 134 -17.23 -22.64 -14.79
C LEU A 134 -16.15 -22.11 -13.87
N GLU A 135 -16.49 -21.90 -12.60
CA GLU A 135 -15.60 -21.28 -11.62
C GLU A 135 -14.78 -22.29 -10.83
N LYS A 136 -15.20 -23.57 -10.85
CA LYS A 136 -14.61 -24.69 -10.10
C LYS A 136 -14.29 -24.28 -8.66
N SER A 137 -15.27 -23.63 -8.01
CA SER A 137 -15.00 -22.90 -6.76
C SER A 137 -14.79 -23.83 -5.56
N GLY A 138 -15.30 -25.06 -5.63
CA GLY A 138 -15.32 -26.01 -4.52
C GLY A 138 -16.29 -25.62 -3.40
N ALA A 139 -17.29 -24.78 -3.68
CA ALA A 139 -18.27 -24.41 -2.67
C ALA A 139 -19.24 -25.57 -2.40
N GLY A 140 -19.48 -25.85 -1.12
CA GLY A 140 -20.54 -26.76 -0.69
C GLY A 140 -21.93 -26.16 -0.89
N ASP A 141 -22.96 -27.00 -0.78
CA ASP A 141 -24.36 -26.62 -1.02
C ASP A 141 -24.85 -25.49 -0.09
N GLU A 142 -24.39 -25.45 1.16
CA GLU A 142 -24.72 -24.37 2.10
C GLU A 142 -24.23 -23.01 1.60
N ALA A 143 -22.99 -22.95 1.08
CA ALA A 143 -22.40 -21.73 0.54
C ALA A 143 -23.11 -21.30 -0.75
N ILE A 144 -23.48 -22.25 -1.60
CA ILE A 144 -24.26 -21.99 -2.83
C ILE A 144 -25.67 -21.50 -2.46
N GLY A 145 -26.28 -22.07 -1.42
CA GLY A 145 -27.55 -21.58 -0.86
C GLY A 145 -27.46 -20.12 -0.44
N LEU A 146 -26.42 -19.74 0.31
CA LEU A 146 -26.21 -18.35 0.67
C LEU A 146 -26.00 -17.45 -0.57
N GLN A 147 -25.24 -17.90 -1.56
CA GLN A 147 -25.04 -17.16 -2.81
C GLN A 147 -26.36 -16.95 -3.57
N ALA A 148 -27.18 -17.99 -3.71
CA ALA A 148 -28.49 -17.91 -4.35
C ALA A 148 -29.43 -16.93 -3.62
N TYR A 149 -29.41 -16.95 -2.29
CA TYR A 149 -30.16 -16.00 -1.48
C TYR A 149 -29.69 -14.55 -1.70
N LYS A 150 -28.37 -14.32 -1.75
CA LYS A 150 -27.78 -13.01 -2.07
C LYS A 150 -28.18 -12.54 -3.47
N MET A 151 -28.14 -13.42 -4.47
CA MET A 151 -28.59 -13.10 -5.83
C MET A 151 -30.05 -12.61 -5.82
N LEU A 152 -30.92 -13.32 -5.09
CA LEU A 152 -32.33 -12.95 -4.94
C LEU A 152 -32.51 -11.60 -4.25
N VAL A 153 -31.78 -11.35 -3.16
CA VAL A 153 -31.90 -10.07 -2.43
C VAL A 153 -31.36 -8.90 -3.26
N TRP A 154 -30.16 -9.01 -3.83
CA TRP A 154 -29.46 -7.90 -4.51
C TRP A 154 -29.98 -7.58 -5.90
N HIS A 155 -30.48 -8.57 -6.62
CA HIS A 155 -30.91 -8.37 -8.01
C HIS A 155 -32.42 -8.46 -8.16
N GLY A 156 -33.11 -9.14 -7.23
CA GLY A 156 -34.53 -9.39 -7.30
C GLY A 156 -34.90 -10.25 -8.52
N TYR A 157 -36.18 -10.31 -8.82
CA TYR A 157 -36.69 -10.93 -10.03
C TYR A 157 -37.84 -10.08 -10.59
N THR A 158 -38.23 -10.34 -11.84
CA THR A 158 -39.39 -9.70 -12.46
C THR A 158 -40.12 -10.76 -13.28
N PRO A 159 -41.40 -11.07 -12.98
CA PRO A 159 -42.15 -12.09 -13.70
C PRO A 159 -42.11 -11.86 -15.22
N GLY A 160 -41.96 -12.94 -15.98
CA GLY A 160 -41.90 -12.92 -17.45
C GLY A 160 -40.61 -12.34 -18.04
N ARG A 161 -39.62 -11.97 -17.22
CA ARG A 161 -38.27 -11.58 -17.69
C ARG A 161 -37.24 -12.62 -17.30
N ASN A 162 -36.14 -12.63 -18.03
CA ASN A 162 -34.99 -13.45 -17.69
C ASN A 162 -34.46 -13.08 -16.29
N PRO A 163 -34.48 -14.00 -15.31
CA PRO A 163 -34.11 -13.70 -13.93
C PRO A 163 -32.61 -13.43 -13.74
N PHE A 164 -31.76 -13.85 -14.69
CA PHE A 164 -30.31 -13.70 -14.60
C PHE A 164 -29.76 -12.44 -15.27
N ALA A 165 -30.56 -11.74 -16.10
CA ALA A 165 -30.08 -10.60 -16.88
C ALA A 165 -29.45 -9.49 -16.02
N ARG A 166 -30.01 -9.24 -14.82
CA ARG A 166 -29.45 -8.25 -13.87
C ARG A 166 -28.14 -8.71 -13.25
N ILE A 167 -28.03 -10.01 -12.93
CA ILE A 167 -26.84 -10.61 -12.32
C ILE A 167 -25.70 -10.61 -13.35
N GLU A 168 -25.97 -11.02 -14.57
CA GLU A 168 -24.98 -11.01 -15.66
C GLU A 168 -24.48 -9.61 -15.97
N SER A 169 -25.39 -8.63 -16.09
CA SER A 169 -24.99 -7.25 -16.30
C SER A 169 -24.07 -6.76 -15.17
N HIS A 170 -24.35 -7.15 -13.92
CA HIS A 170 -23.51 -6.81 -12.79
C HIS A 170 -22.14 -7.51 -12.85
N VAL A 171 -22.11 -8.83 -13.05
CA VAL A 171 -20.86 -9.61 -13.14
C VAL A 171 -19.98 -9.14 -14.30
N ASN A 172 -20.57 -8.85 -15.47
CA ASN A 172 -19.82 -8.36 -16.63
C ASN A 172 -19.26 -6.94 -16.41
N THR A 173 -19.96 -6.10 -15.65
CA THR A 173 -19.53 -4.71 -15.41
C THR A 173 -18.54 -4.61 -14.26
N HIS A 174 -18.77 -5.34 -13.16
CA HIS A 174 -18.07 -5.17 -11.89
C HIS A 174 -17.19 -6.36 -11.49
N GLY A 175 -17.33 -7.51 -12.15
CA GLY A 175 -16.63 -8.76 -11.81
C GLY A 175 -15.67 -9.28 -12.87
N ALA A 176 -15.51 -8.59 -14.01
CA ALA A 176 -14.73 -9.08 -15.15
C ALA A 176 -13.24 -9.32 -14.85
N SER A 177 -12.69 -8.66 -13.83
CA SER A 177 -11.30 -8.81 -13.38
C SER A 177 -11.12 -9.81 -12.23
N LEU A 178 -12.19 -10.44 -11.75
CA LEU A 178 -12.15 -11.40 -10.64
C LEU A 178 -11.87 -12.81 -11.16
N ASP A 179 -11.17 -13.63 -10.36
CA ASP A 179 -10.86 -15.02 -10.72
C ASP A 179 -12.15 -15.87 -10.83
N LYS A 180 -13.12 -15.61 -9.95
CA LYS A 180 -14.43 -16.28 -9.91
C LYS A 180 -15.53 -15.21 -9.93
N PRO A 181 -15.86 -14.65 -11.11
CA PRO A 181 -16.68 -13.44 -11.23
C PRO A 181 -18.00 -13.44 -10.46
N LEU A 182 -18.75 -14.55 -10.46
CA LEU A 182 -19.99 -14.69 -9.69
C LEU A 182 -19.70 -14.94 -8.21
N SER A 183 -18.90 -15.94 -7.86
CA SER A 183 -18.65 -16.27 -6.44
C SER A 183 -17.98 -15.13 -5.67
N ASP A 184 -17.02 -14.45 -6.30
CA ASP A 184 -16.25 -13.37 -5.67
C ASP A 184 -17.07 -12.08 -5.51
N SER A 185 -17.96 -11.77 -6.46
CA SER A 185 -18.88 -10.61 -6.34
C SER A 185 -19.92 -10.81 -5.24
N LEU A 186 -20.22 -12.06 -4.86
CA LEU A 186 -21.17 -12.43 -3.80
C LEU A 186 -20.56 -12.61 -2.41
N LYS A 187 -19.28 -12.28 -2.20
CA LYS A 187 -18.59 -12.42 -0.90
C LYS A 187 -19.22 -11.59 0.23
N PRO A 188 -19.56 -10.29 0.05
CA PRO A 188 -20.09 -9.47 1.14
C PRO A 188 -21.34 -10.05 1.77
N ASP A 189 -21.48 -9.92 3.10
CA ASP A 189 -22.66 -10.42 3.80
C ASP A 189 -23.89 -9.50 3.67
N LEU A 190 -25.06 -10.05 3.95
CA LEU A 190 -26.33 -9.33 3.96
C LEU A 190 -26.59 -8.68 5.33
N PRO A 191 -27.25 -7.50 5.38
CA PRO A 191 -27.80 -7.00 6.63
C PRO A 191 -28.98 -7.88 7.08
N ILE A 192 -29.29 -7.85 8.39
CA ILE A 192 -30.57 -8.35 8.89
C ILE A 192 -31.64 -7.30 8.54
N ASN A 193 -32.73 -7.70 7.88
CA ASN A 193 -33.81 -6.82 7.46
C ASN A 193 -34.84 -6.56 8.58
N ASP A 194 -34.37 -6.31 9.79
CA ASP A 194 -35.19 -5.94 10.96
C ASP A 194 -34.58 -4.74 11.69
N PRO A 195 -35.25 -3.55 11.68
CA PRO A 195 -36.54 -3.27 11.01
C PRO A 195 -36.46 -3.30 9.47
N PRO A 196 -37.58 -3.48 8.74
CA PRO A 196 -37.55 -3.60 7.28
C PRO A 196 -36.90 -2.41 6.56
N ILE A 197 -35.97 -2.70 5.65
CA ILE A 197 -35.36 -1.77 4.70
C ILE A 197 -36.46 -1.30 3.75
N LYS A 198 -36.74 0.00 3.74
CA LYS A 198 -37.90 0.55 3.03
C LYS A 198 -37.63 0.76 1.55
N LYS A 199 -36.36 0.91 1.15
CA LYS A 199 -35.97 1.29 -0.22
C LYS A 199 -35.21 0.18 -0.96
N VAL A 200 -35.56 -1.10 -0.75
CA VAL A 200 -34.89 -2.26 -1.38
C VAL A 200 -34.69 -2.08 -2.89
N GLU A 201 -35.71 -1.68 -3.65
CA GLU A 201 -35.57 -1.46 -5.10
C GLU A 201 -34.58 -0.33 -5.47
N GLN A 202 -34.44 0.70 -4.63
CA GLN A 202 -33.44 1.74 -4.87
C GLN A 202 -32.02 1.21 -4.57
N TRP A 203 -31.86 0.38 -3.54
CA TRP A 203 -30.59 -0.31 -3.27
C TRP A 203 -30.20 -1.26 -4.40
N ARG A 204 -31.14 -2.06 -4.92
CA ARG A 204 -30.91 -2.92 -6.09
C ARG A 204 -30.41 -2.12 -7.30
N LYS A 205 -31.00 -0.94 -7.56
CA LYS A 205 -30.53 -0.02 -8.61
C LYS A 205 -29.11 0.50 -8.35
N LEU A 206 -28.78 0.86 -7.10
CA LEU A 206 -27.42 1.27 -6.75
C LEU A 206 -26.41 0.13 -6.91
N ILE A 207 -26.76 -1.10 -6.52
CA ILE A 207 -25.90 -2.30 -6.69
C ILE A 207 -25.65 -2.59 -8.18
N ALA A 208 -26.69 -2.47 -9.02
CA ALA A 208 -26.53 -2.63 -10.46
C ALA A 208 -25.56 -1.57 -11.05
N LEU A 209 -25.67 -0.32 -10.62
CA LEU A 209 -24.88 0.79 -11.16
C LEU A 209 -23.46 0.89 -10.60
N HIS A 210 -23.26 0.55 -9.32
CA HIS A 210 -22.03 0.86 -8.59
C HIS A 210 -21.35 -0.37 -7.99
N GLY A 211 -21.94 -1.55 -8.12
CA GLY A 211 -21.30 -2.79 -7.73
C GLY A 211 -21.03 -2.88 -6.23
N GLN A 212 -19.80 -3.29 -5.90
CA GLN A 212 -19.35 -3.62 -4.56
C GLN A 212 -19.56 -2.51 -3.53
N ILE A 213 -19.33 -1.25 -3.88
CA ILE A 213 -19.47 -0.13 -2.92
C ILE A 213 -20.91 0.01 -2.43
N ALA A 214 -21.89 -0.21 -3.31
CA ALA A 214 -23.31 -0.17 -2.94
C ALA A 214 -23.72 -1.38 -2.09
N ILE A 215 -23.12 -2.56 -2.34
CA ILE A 215 -23.33 -3.76 -1.52
C ILE A 215 -22.81 -3.53 -0.09
N LEU A 216 -21.61 -2.94 0.06
CA LEU A 216 -21.07 -2.62 1.39
C LEU A 216 -21.93 -1.60 2.14
N LEU A 217 -22.51 -0.62 1.44
CA LEU A 217 -23.44 0.34 2.04
C LEU A 217 -24.77 -0.30 2.43
N LEU A 218 -25.25 -1.31 1.69
CA LEU A 218 -26.48 -2.04 2.02
C LEU A 218 -26.40 -2.67 3.42
N GLN A 219 -25.22 -3.06 3.90
CA GLN A 219 -25.03 -3.61 5.26
C GLN A 219 -25.47 -2.64 6.37
N GLN A 220 -25.53 -1.34 6.07
CA GLN A 220 -25.96 -0.28 6.99
C GLN A 220 -27.25 0.41 6.49
N ALA A 221 -28.00 -0.23 5.58
CA ALA A 221 -29.10 0.42 4.86
C ALA A 221 -30.15 1.04 5.76
N GLN A 222 -30.54 0.39 6.86
CA GLN A 222 -31.54 0.92 7.79
C GLN A 222 -31.08 2.25 8.42
N ALA A 223 -29.86 2.28 8.98
CA ALA A 223 -29.30 3.47 9.61
C ALA A 223 -29.08 4.59 8.57
N ILE A 224 -28.67 4.23 7.35
CA ILE A 224 -28.55 5.17 6.24
C ILE A 224 -29.93 5.76 5.89
N GLU A 225 -30.95 4.92 5.69
CA GLU A 225 -32.30 5.38 5.33
C GLU A 225 -32.91 6.29 6.39
N GLN A 226 -32.69 6.01 7.67
CA GLN A 226 -33.17 6.83 8.78
C GLN A 226 -32.51 8.21 8.82
N GLY A 227 -31.22 8.31 8.43
CA GLY A 227 -30.48 9.56 8.43
C GLY A 227 -30.68 10.44 7.19
N LEU A 228 -31.22 9.88 6.09
CA LEU A 228 -31.45 10.63 4.86
C LEU A 228 -32.57 11.66 5.00
N LYS A 229 -32.22 12.95 4.97
CA LYS A 229 -33.18 14.07 4.98
C LYS A 229 -34.12 14.10 3.76
N LYS A 230 -33.67 13.58 2.61
CA LYS A 230 -34.45 13.53 1.36
C LYS A 230 -34.86 12.10 1.07
N ASN A 231 -36.03 11.93 0.44
CA ASN A 231 -36.55 10.59 0.17
C ASN A 231 -35.81 9.84 -0.96
N ARG A 232 -34.88 10.49 -1.68
CA ARG A 232 -34.12 9.88 -2.79
C ARG A 232 -32.80 9.27 -2.29
N LEU A 233 -32.63 7.97 -2.49
CA LEU A 233 -31.38 7.27 -2.25
C LEU A 233 -30.46 7.41 -3.48
N THR A 234 -29.29 8.02 -3.30
CA THR A 234 -28.21 8.08 -4.30
C THR A 234 -26.92 7.56 -3.66
N LEU A 235 -25.94 7.12 -4.48
CA LEU A 235 -24.67 6.64 -3.93
C LEU A 235 -23.98 7.71 -3.06
N ILE A 236 -23.92 8.96 -3.52
CA ILE A 236 -23.30 10.07 -2.79
C ILE A 236 -23.99 10.29 -1.45
N ALA A 237 -25.34 10.32 -1.42
CA ALA A 237 -26.08 10.52 -0.19
C ALA A 237 -25.92 9.34 0.79
N ALA A 238 -25.86 8.11 0.27
CA ALA A 238 -25.61 6.93 1.09
C ALA A 238 -24.20 6.94 1.71
N ILE A 239 -23.17 7.31 0.96
CA ILE A 239 -21.79 7.45 1.46
C ILE A 239 -21.71 8.55 2.52
N GLN A 240 -22.28 9.72 2.25
CA GLN A 240 -22.29 10.84 3.20
C GLN A 240 -22.96 10.44 4.52
N GLN A 241 -24.08 9.71 4.45
CA GLN A 241 -24.77 9.26 5.65
C GLN A 241 -24.00 8.15 6.38
N ALA A 242 -23.40 7.20 5.65
CA ALA A 242 -22.56 6.17 6.26
C ALA A 242 -21.33 6.77 6.95
N ALA A 243 -20.71 7.78 6.34
CA ALA A 243 -19.63 8.54 6.95
C ALA A 243 -20.10 9.28 8.21
N ALA A 244 -21.30 9.87 8.19
CA ALA A 244 -21.88 10.54 9.36
C ALA A 244 -22.20 9.58 10.53
N LEU A 245 -22.44 8.30 10.23
CA LEU A 245 -22.64 7.25 11.24
C LEU A 245 -21.30 6.73 11.78
N ARG A 246 -20.27 6.65 10.92
CA ARG A 246 -18.94 6.14 11.28
C ARG A 246 -18.11 7.14 12.08
N TYR A 247 -18.18 8.43 11.73
CA TYR A 247 -17.31 9.44 12.32
C TYR A 247 -18.07 10.42 13.22
N GLU A 248 -17.70 10.46 14.50
CA GLU A 248 -18.38 11.30 15.52
C GLU A 248 -18.42 12.78 15.12
N ARG A 249 -17.33 13.26 14.52
CA ARG A 249 -17.12 14.65 14.09
C ARG A 249 -17.36 14.88 12.60
N ALA A 250 -18.05 13.96 11.90
CA ALA A 250 -18.29 14.04 10.46
C ALA A 250 -18.89 15.39 10.01
N ARG A 251 -19.71 16.02 10.86
CA ARG A 251 -20.38 17.30 10.56
C ARG A 251 -19.41 18.47 10.42
N GLU A 252 -18.23 18.38 11.01
CA GLU A 252 -17.23 19.45 10.92
C GLU A 252 -16.63 19.53 9.52
N TYR A 253 -16.38 18.37 8.87
CA TYR A 253 -15.87 18.31 7.50
C TYR A 253 -16.47 17.11 6.72
N PRO A 254 -17.71 17.23 6.21
CA PRO A 254 -18.45 16.10 5.64
C PRO A 254 -17.81 15.48 4.38
N GLU A 255 -17.16 16.30 3.55
CA GLU A 255 -16.46 15.85 2.35
C GLU A 255 -15.27 14.95 2.69
N LEU A 256 -14.43 15.39 3.64
CA LEU A 256 -13.34 14.59 4.17
C LEU A 256 -13.85 13.31 4.85
N ALA A 257 -14.93 13.38 5.63
CA ALA A 257 -15.51 12.19 6.26
C ALA A 257 -15.97 11.15 5.22
N SER A 258 -16.59 11.62 4.12
CA SER A 258 -17.01 10.77 3.01
C SER A 258 -15.81 10.13 2.32
N LEU A 259 -14.73 10.89 2.12
CA LEU A 259 -13.49 10.40 1.53
C LEU A 259 -12.83 9.35 2.44
N CYS A 260 -12.68 9.65 3.73
CA CYS A 260 -12.17 8.71 4.73
C CYS A 260 -13.00 7.42 4.76
N TYR A 261 -14.34 7.51 4.65
CA TYR A 261 -15.20 6.34 4.58
C TYR A 261 -14.93 5.49 3.33
N GLN A 262 -14.85 6.13 2.16
CA GLN A 262 -14.58 5.45 0.88
C GLN A 262 -13.25 4.69 0.90
N TYR A 263 -12.21 5.28 1.48
CA TYR A 263 -10.89 4.65 1.62
C TYR A 263 -10.75 3.83 2.92
N ASN A 264 -11.85 3.53 3.60
CA ASN A 264 -11.92 2.73 4.83
C ASN A 264 -10.97 3.19 5.97
N ARG A 265 -10.82 4.50 6.17
CA ARG A 265 -9.95 5.06 7.20
C ARG A 265 -10.57 4.99 8.61
N PRO A 266 -9.79 4.74 9.66
CA PRO A 266 -10.30 4.72 11.04
C PRO A 266 -10.66 6.12 11.57
N GLN A 267 -11.47 6.17 12.64
CA GLN A 267 -11.85 7.42 13.34
C GLN A 267 -10.63 8.26 13.73
N SER A 268 -9.60 7.63 14.28
CA SER A 268 -8.36 8.30 14.71
C SER A 268 -7.67 9.07 13.59
N LEU A 269 -7.66 8.54 12.37
CA LEU A 269 -7.05 9.21 11.22
C LEU A 269 -7.92 10.39 10.76
N PHE A 270 -9.25 10.23 10.74
CA PHE A 270 -10.16 11.33 10.45
C PHE A 270 -9.98 12.50 11.44
N ASP A 271 -9.85 12.19 12.74
CA ASP A 271 -9.60 13.20 13.78
C ASP A 271 -8.24 13.89 13.61
N GLN A 272 -7.20 13.16 13.18
CA GLN A 272 -5.90 13.76 12.85
C GLN A 272 -6.01 14.73 11.66
N CYS A 273 -6.75 14.37 10.62
CA CYS A 273 -7.00 15.27 9.48
C CYS A 273 -7.79 16.52 9.90
N LEU A 274 -8.79 16.37 10.77
CA LEU A 274 -9.53 17.49 11.35
C LEU A 274 -8.63 18.41 12.19
N ALA A 275 -7.73 17.85 12.99
CA ALA A 275 -6.78 18.63 13.80
C ALA A 275 -5.81 19.44 12.92
N LEU A 276 -5.50 18.97 11.71
CA LEU A 276 -4.64 19.69 10.76
C LEU A 276 -5.38 20.83 10.05
N ARG A 277 -6.70 20.77 9.92
CA ARG A 277 -7.50 21.72 9.14
C ARG A 277 -7.29 23.20 9.51
N PRO A 278 -7.26 23.59 10.80
CA PRO A 278 -7.00 24.99 11.18
C PRO A 278 -5.59 25.48 10.80
N LEU A 279 -4.68 24.56 10.47
CA LEU A 279 -3.30 24.84 10.10
C LEU A 279 -3.07 24.82 8.59
N ILE A 280 -4.11 24.56 7.78
CA ILE A 280 -4.01 24.62 6.31
C ILE A 280 -3.67 26.06 5.92
N LYS A 281 -2.74 26.20 4.98
CA LYS A 281 -2.32 27.48 4.42
C LYS A 281 -3.53 28.25 3.86
N THR A 282 -3.58 29.54 4.17
CA THR A 282 -4.60 30.46 3.63
C THR A 282 -4.13 31.16 2.35
N ARG A 283 -2.84 31.06 2.05
CA ARG A 283 -2.22 31.55 0.82
C ARG A 283 -1.46 30.40 0.16
N ASP A 284 -1.53 30.36 -1.16
CA ASP A 284 -0.81 29.38 -1.97
C ASP A 284 0.00 30.15 -3.01
N ARG A 285 1.32 30.04 -2.93
CA ARG A 285 2.26 30.72 -3.84
C ARG A 285 2.61 29.86 -5.05
N LEU A 286 2.12 28.63 -5.11
CA LEU A 286 2.34 27.78 -6.27
C LEU A 286 1.43 28.22 -7.43
N PRO A 287 1.92 28.13 -8.68
CA PRO A 287 1.16 28.54 -9.85
C PRO A 287 -0.07 27.65 -10.09
N GLY A 288 -1.21 28.30 -10.32
CA GLY A 288 -2.50 27.65 -10.59
C GLY A 288 -2.76 27.50 -12.10
N LEU A 289 -1.97 26.71 -12.80
CA LEU A 289 -2.16 26.44 -14.23
C LEU A 289 -3.00 25.18 -14.48
N VAL A 290 -3.71 25.18 -15.59
CA VAL A 290 -4.44 24.01 -16.14
C VAL A 290 -3.87 23.73 -17.52
N ILE A 291 -3.34 22.52 -17.71
CA ILE A 291 -2.85 22.04 -19.01
C ILE A 291 -3.82 20.98 -19.50
N GLU A 292 -4.58 21.31 -20.55
CA GLU A 292 -5.55 20.37 -21.13
C GLU A 292 -4.87 19.48 -22.18
N GLY A 293 -4.97 18.16 -22.00
CA GLY A 293 -4.34 17.20 -22.90
C GLY A 293 -4.92 17.18 -24.32
N ARG A 294 -6.13 17.71 -24.53
CA ARG A 294 -6.76 17.82 -25.85
C ARG A 294 -5.91 18.63 -26.83
N ASP A 295 -5.17 19.63 -26.33
CA ASP A 295 -4.34 20.51 -27.15
C ASP A 295 -3.08 19.79 -27.67
N PHE A 296 -2.82 18.58 -27.15
CA PHE A 296 -1.60 17.82 -27.36
C PHE A 296 -1.84 16.36 -27.77
N GLY A 297 -3.07 16.00 -28.18
CA GLY A 297 -3.42 14.63 -28.59
C GLY A 297 -3.74 13.66 -27.45
N TYR A 298 -3.70 14.09 -26.20
CA TYR A 298 -4.09 13.32 -25.01
C TYR A 298 -5.50 13.69 -24.54
N ARG A 299 -6.49 13.49 -25.41
CA ARG A 299 -7.89 13.86 -25.13
C ARG A 299 -8.40 13.16 -23.86
N GLY A 300 -9.07 13.93 -23.00
CA GLY A 300 -9.60 13.45 -21.74
C GLY A 300 -8.64 13.50 -20.56
N TYR A 301 -7.40 13.95 -20.77
CA TYR A 301 -6.45 14.20 -19.67
C TYR A 301 -6.31 15.69 -19.38
N SER A 302 -6.02 16.04 -18.13
CA SER A 302 -5.66 17.41 -17.74
C SER A 302 -4.72 17.39 -16.55
N LEU A 303 -3.70 18.25 -16.55
CA LEU A 303 -2.78 18.40 -15.42
C LEU A 303 -3.10 19.72 -14.69
N VAL A 304 -3.38 19.64 -13.40
CA VAL A 304 -3.82 20.79 -12.60
C VAL A 304 -3.15 20.81 -11.22
N LYS A 305 -2.93 22.00 -10.67
CA LYS A 305 -2.54 22.18 -9.27
C LYS A 305 -3.75 21.88 -8.37
N LEU A 306 -3.60 20.97 -7.41
CA LEU A 306 -4.66 20.63 -6.46
C LEU A 306 -4.96 21.83 -5.54
N PRO A 307 -6.23 22.26 -5.37
CA PRO A 307 -6.57 23.37 -4.50
C PRO A 307 -6.09 23.18 -3.04
N ALA A 308 -5.69 24.26 -2.38
CA ALA A 308 -5.08 24.19 -1.05
C ALA A 308 -5.99 23.57 0.03
N ASN A 309 -7.31 23.71 -0.14
CA ASN A 309 -8.33 23.21 0.76
C ASN A 309 -8.97 21.90 0.28
N ASP A 310 -8.47 21.27 -0.78
CA ASP A 310 -9.07 20.06 -1.33
C ASP A 310 -8.91 18.87 -0.37
N PRO A 311 -10.00 18.17 0.02
CA PRO A 311 -9.92 17.05 0.96
C PRO A 311 -9.14 15.84 0.40
N ASN A 312 -8.96 15.73 -0.92
CA ASN A 312 -8.18 14.64 -1.50
C ASN A 312 -6.70 14.73 -1.16
N ALA A 313 -6.18 15.93 -0.85
CA ALA A 313 -4.79 16.14 -0.45
C ALA A 313 -4.37 15.28 0.75
N TYR A 314 -5.30 14.99 1.67
CA TYR A 314 -5.03 14.16 2.85
C TYR A 314 -4.77 12.67 2.52
N LEU A 315 -5.25 12.19 1.36
CA LEU A 315 -5.33 10.77 1.03
C LEU A 315 -4.85 10.45 -0.40
N LEU A 316 -4.03 11.31 -1.01
CA LEU A 316 -3.53 11.14 -2.39
C LEU A 316 -2.86 9.78 -2.61
N GLY A 317 -2.12 9.29 -1.61
CA GLY A 317 -1.52 7.97 -1.64
C GLY A 317 -2.54 6.83 -1.62
N GLU A 318 -3.70 6.98 -0.98
CA GLU A 318 -4.76 5.97 -1.07
C GLU A 318 -5.44 5.98 -2.44
N ILE A 319 -5.53 7.15 -3.06
CA ILE A 319 -6.09 7.33 -4.40
C ILE A 319 -5.19 6.68 -5.46
N ASN A 320 -3.87 6.84 -5.35
CA ASN A 320 -2.88 6.34 -6.34
C ASN A 320 -2.04 5.15 -5.86
N HIS A 321 -2.43 4.48 -4.77
CA HIS A 321 -1.72 3.35 -4.17
C HIS A 321 -0.24 3.61 -3.83
N CYS A 322 0.03 4.72 -3.14
CA CYS A 322 1.34 5.09 -2.62
C CYS A 322 1.33 5.56 -1.16
N CYS A 323 2.49 5.97 -0.64
CA CYS A 323 2.68 6.34 0.76
C CYS A 323 2.36 7.81 1.09
N GLN A 324 1.95 8.62 0.12
CA GLN A 324 1.65 10.06 0.29
C GLN A 324 0.23 10.30 0.85
N SER A 325 -0.03 9.79 2.06
CA SER A 325 -1.31 9.94 2.78
C SER A 325 -1.07 10.24 4.26
N MET A 326 -2.05 10.87 4.92
CA MET A 326 -2.07 10.96 6.39
C MET A 326 -2.09 9.55 7.00
N GLY A 327 -1.28 9.33 8.06
CA GLY A 327 -1.13 8.02 8.71
C GLY A 327 -0.23 7.03 7.96
N ALA A 328 0.40 7.44 6.85
CA ALA A 328 1.31 6.61 6.06
C ALA A 328 2.77 7.09 6.17
N ALA A 329 3.72 6.36 5.56
CA ALA A 329 5.15 6.62 5.69
C ALA A 329 5.59 8.03 5.24
N SER A 330 4.89 8.61 4.26
CA SER A 330 5.17 9.96 3.75
C SER A 330 4.16 11.01 4.25
N GLU A 331 3.59 10.83 5.44
CA GLU A 331 2.66 11.82 6.04
C GLU A 331 3.26 13.23 6.15
N SER A 332 4.57 13.34 6.36
CA SER A 332 5.27 14.64 6.42
C SER A 332 5.09 15.45 5.14
N ILE A 333 5.16 14.82 3.97
CA ILE A 333 4.90 15.45 2.67
C ILE A 333 3.47 16.00 2.60
N VAL A 334 2.51 15.21 3.07
CA VAL A 334 1.09 15.62 3.10
C VAL A 334 0.89 16.84 4.00
N ARG A 335 1.52 16.84 5.17
CA ARG A 335 1.48 17.98 6.10
C ARG A 335 2.12 19.23 5.51
N ASP A 336 3.28 19.10 4.88
CA ASP A 336 3.99 20.23 4.30
C ASP A 336 3.20 20.84 3.12
N GLY A 337 2.65 20.01 2.23
CA GLY A 337 1.82 20.45 1.11
C GLY A 337 0.52 21.16 1.52
N LEU A 338 -0.04 20.78 2.66
CA LEU A 338 -1.23 21.44 3.24
C LEU A 338 -0.89 22.73 4.01
N ARG A 339 0.24 22.78 4.72
CA ARG A 339 0.55 23.86 5.69
C ARG A 339 1.38 25.00 5.11
N PHE A 340 2.26 24.73 4.17
CA PHE A 340 3.23 25.72 3.71
C PHE A 340 2.82 26.37 2.40
N GLU A 341 2.93 27.70 2.34
CA GLU A 341 2.51 28.50 1.17
C GLU A 341 3.29 28.15 -0.11
N ASN A 342 4.52 27.63 0.04
CA ASN A 342 5.43 27.28 -1.04
C ASN A 342 5.39 25.80 -1.45
N ASN A 343 4.41 25.03 -0.94
CA ASN A 343 4.30 23.59 -1.13
C ASN A 343 2.89 23.23 -1.56
N GLY A 344 2.65 22.06 -2.16
CA GLY A 344 1.34 21.64 -2.63
C GLY A 344 1.41 20.41 -3.52
N PHE A 345 0.38 20.18 -4.33
CA PHE A 345 0.29 18.99 -5.17
C PHE A 345 -0.11 19.33 -6.59
N LEU A 346 0.47 18.61 -7.54
CA LEU A 346 0.05 18.58 -8.94
C LEU A 346 -0.65 17.25 -9.19
N VAL A 347 -1.81 17.25 -9.84
CA VAL A 347 -2.59 16.03 -10.12
C VAL A 347 -2.90 15.91 -11.60
N LEU A 348 -2.77 14.69 -12.12
CA LEU A 348 -3.26 14.33 -13.44
C LEU A 348 -4.70 13.83 -13.29
N LEU A 349 -5.58 14.45 -14.03
CA LEU A 349 -6.99 14.12 -14.10
C LEU A 349 -7.30 13.40 -15.40
N LYS A 350 -8.21 12.43 -15.33
CA LYS A 350 -8.78 11.73 -16.48
C LYS A 350 -10.30 11.83 -16.48
N GLU A 351 -10.87 12.11 -17.64
CA GLU A 351 -12.32 12.15 -17.84
C GLU A 351 -12.94 10.78 -17.59
N LYS A 352 -13.95 10.72 -16.72
CA LYS A 352 -14.79 9.53 -16.50
C LYS A 352 -15.71 9.27 -17.69
N LYS A 353 -16.06 10.33 -18.44
CA LYS A 353 -16.91 10.29 -19.63
C LYS A 353 -16.34 11.21 -20.70
N PRO A 354 -16.27 10.76 -21.97
CA PRO A 354 -15.76 11.59 -23.04
C PRO A 354 -16.53 12.90 -23.19
N GLY A 355 -15.79 14.00 -23.36
CA GLY A 355 -16.38 15.32 -23.60
C GLY A 355 -16.84 16.02 -22.33
N ALA A 356 -16.18 15.73 -21.20
CA ALA A 356 -16.35 16.57 -20.03
C ALA A 356 -15.96 18.03 -20.34
N GLY A 357 -16.63 18.98 -19.68
CA GLY A 357 -16.22 20.39 -19.72
C GLY A 357 -14.93 20.61 -18.91
N PRO A 358 -14.51 21.86 -18.66
CA PRO A 358 -13.26 22.15 -17.94
C PRO A 358 -13.12 21.38 -16.60
N PRO A 359 -11.88 21.00 -16.20
CA PRO A 359 -11.64 20.15 -15.03
C PRO A 359 -11.94 20.84 -13.70
N CYS A 360 -11.83 22.17 -13.65
CA CYS A 360 -12.17 22.99 -12.50
C CYS A 360 -13.45 23.78 -12.74
N ASP A 361 -14.22 24.02 -11.68
CA ASP A 361 -15.37 24.92 -11.71
C ASP A 361 -14.95 26.40 -11.61
N LEU A 362 -15.94 27.31 -11.58
CA LEU A 362 -15.72 28.75 -11.49
C LEU A 362 -15.06 29.18 -10.17
N GLN A 363 -15.09 28.33 -9.14
CA GLN A 363 -14.46 28.54 -7.84
C GLN A 363 -13.06 27.91 -7.77
N GLY A 364 -12.61 27.25 -8.84
CA GLY A 364 -11.33 26.55 -8.91
C GLY A 364 -11.33 25.17 -8.26
N ALA A 365 -12.48 24.65 -7.83
CA ALA A 365 -12.58 23.30 -7.29
C ALA A 365 -12.64 22.26 -8.42
N ILE A 366 -12.00 21.11 -8.21
CA ILE A 366 -11.96 20.05 -9.22
C ILE A 366 -13.33 19.35 -9.31
N ARG A 367 -13.81 19.14 -10.53
CA ARG A 367 -15.09 18.48 -10.81
C ARG A 367 -14.96 16.96 -10.77
N TYR A 368 -14.84 16.40 -9.57
CA TYR A 368 -14.73 14.94 -9.37
C TYR A 368 -15.95 14.12 -9.83
N SER A 369 -17.08 14.74 -10.17
CA SER A 369 -18.19 14.07 -10.87
C SER A 369 -17.80 13.62 -12.28
N ASP A 370 -16.92 14.38 -12.93
CA ASP A 370 -16.55 14.19 -14.33
C ASP A 370 -15.11 13.72 -14.50
N TYR A 371 -14.28 13.90 -13.48
CA TYR A 371 -12.86 13.55 -13.48
C TYR A 371 -12.48 12.59 -12.34
N GLU A 372 -11.48 11.76 -12.60
CA GLU A 372 -10.74 10.98 -11.60
C GLU A 372 -9.28 11.44 -11.52
N ILE A 373 -8.67 11.41 -10.33
CA ILE A 373 -7.21 11.57 -10.18
C ILE A 373 -6.56 10.25 -10.57
N VAL A 374 -5.57 10.32 -11.46
CA VAL A 374 -4.87 9.14 -11.99
C VAL A 374 -3.36 9.23 -11.86
N ALA A 375 -2.83 10.40 -11.51
CA ALA A 375 -1.45 10.56 -11.05
C ALA A 375 -1.35 11.78 -10.14
N HIS A 376 -0.32 11.85 -9.30
CA HIS A 376 -0.01 13.04 -8.51
C HIS A 376 1.48 13.20 -8.27
N GLY A 377 1.89 14.40 -7.89
CA GLY A 377 3.23 14.65 -7.38
C GLY A 377 3.23 15.79 -6.37
N TYR A 378 4.12 15.70 -5.39
CA TYR A 378 4.35 16.75 -4.40
C TYR A 378 5.20 17.86 -5.02
N LEU A 379 4.67 19.08 -5.05
CA LEU A 379 5.24 20.24 -5.73
C LEU A 379 5.67 21.29 -4.71
N TRP A 380 6.86 21.87 -4.90
CA TRP A 380 7.37 22.91 -4.01
C TRP A 380 8.25 23.94 -4.71
N ASN A 381 8.33 25.15 -4.13
CA ASN A 381 9.22 26.21 -4.60
C ASN A 381 10.66 25.99 -4.12
N SER A 382 11.59 26.14 -5.04
CA SER A 382 13.03 26.16 -4.81
C SER A 382 13.61 27.56 -4.97
N SER A 383 14.94 27.68 -4.86
CA SER A 383 15.61 28.97 -5.05
C SER A 383 15.55 29.46 -6.51
N SER A 384 15.58 28.54 -7.49
CA SER A 384 15.56 28.87 -8.92
C SER A 384 14.19 28.68 -9.58
N GLY A 385 13.23 28.02 -8.91
CA GLY A 385 12.05 27.52 -9.60
C GLY A 385 11.09 26.65 -8.79
N LEU A 386 10.60 25.61 -9.47
CA LEU A 386 9.65 24.64 -8.96
C LEU A 386 10.20 23.24 -9.09
N VAL A 387 10.01 22.42 -8.06
CA VAL A 387 10.46 21.02 -8.04
C VAL A 387 9.27 20.13 -7.69
N LEU A 388 9.07 19.10 -8.51
CA LEU A 388 8.16 18.01 -8.22
C LEU A 388 8.98 16.86 -7.60
N ASP A 389 8.71 16.45 -6.36
CA ASP A 389 9.51 15.43 -5.65
C ASP A 389 9.51 14.08 -6.37
N SER A 390 8.34 13.66 -6.84
CA SER A 390 8.15 12.50 -7.70
C SER A 390 6.81 12.63 -8.43
N PHE A 391 6.58 11.80 -9.45
CA PHE A 391 5.29 11.75 -10.13
C PHE A 391 4.75 10.32 -10.16
N GLU A 392 3.71 10.07 -9.39
CA GLU A 392 3.19 8.73 -9.15
C GLU A 392 1.87 8.50 -9.90
N SER A 393 1.90 7.61 -10.89
CA SER A 393 0.73 7.23 -11.68
C SER A 393 0.02 6.01 -11.09
N LEU A 394 -1.31 6.03 -11.10
CA LEU A 394 -2.16 4.91 -10.67
C LEU A 394 -2.02 3.71 -11.61
N ARG A 395 -1.82 3.97 -12.92
CA ARG A 395 -1.71 2.95 -13.98
C ARG A 395 -0.59 3.34 -14.95
N SER A 396 0.15 2.34 -15.45
CA SER A 396 1.18 2.56 -16.47
C SER A 396 0.63 3.14 -17.78
N THR A 397 -0.65 2.88 -18.08
CA THR A 397 -1.33 3.43 -19.27
C THR A 397 -1.58 4.93 -19.20
N ASP A 398 -1.52 5.54 -18.02
CA ASP A 398 -1.69 6.99 -17.84
C ASP A 398 -0.35 7.75 -17.93
N GLU A 399 0.79 7.04 -17.82
CA GLU A 399 2.14 7.63 -17.79
C GLU A 399 2.49 8.45 -19.04
N PRO A 400 2.22 7.99 -20.28
CA PRO A 400 2.58 8.76 -21.48
C PRO A 400 1.92 10.15 -21.50
N ALA A 401 0.65 10.23 -21.09
CA ALA A 401 -0.06 11.51 -20.96
C ALA A 401 0.56 12.37 -19.85
N GLY A 402 0.83 11.78 -18.69
CA GLY A 402 1.44 12.49 -17.56
C GLY A 402 2.80 13.10 -17.90
N ILE A 403 3.68 12.32 -18.51
CA ILE A 403 5.02 12.74 -18.96
C ILE A 403 4.91 13.96 -19.87
N TYR A 404 4.09 13.86 -20.93
CA TYR A 404 3.99 14.93 -21.91
C TYR A 404 3.40 16.21 -21.28
N LEU A 405 2.34 16.07 -20.48
CA LEU A 405 1.68 17.23 -19.87
C LEU A 405 2.54 17.88 -18.79
N LEU A 406 3.42 17.14 -18.10
CA LEU A 406 4.42 17.72 -17.19
C LEU A 406 5.41 18.62 -17.94
N GLN A 407 5.88 18.21 -19.11
CA GLN A 407 6.76 19.03 -19.96
C GLN A 407 6.06 20.32 -20.40
N GLN A 408 4.79 20.22 -20.83
CA GLN A 408 4.01 21.40 -21.21
C GLN A 408 3.72 22.31 -20.01
N TYR A 409 3.44 21.74 -18.85
CA TYR A 409 3.29 22.49 -17.60
C TYR A 409 4.55 23.27 -17.27
N GLY A 410 5.72 22.64 -17.32
CA GLY A 410 7.01 23.30 -17.11
C GLY A 410 7.19 24.49 -18.04
N ARG A 411 6.96 24.33 -19.35
CA ARG A 411 7.07 25.44 -20.31
C ARG A 411 6.08 26.57 -20.02
N ALA A 412 4.82 26.22 -19.76
CA ALA A 412 3.77 27.18 -19.47
C ALA A 412 4.05 27.96 -18.17
N VAL A 413 4.60 27.30 -17.15
CA VAL A 413 4.90 27.93 -15.86
C VAL A 413 6.01 28.95 -15.97
N LEU A 414 7.09 28.63 -16.69
CA LEU A 414 8.22 29.55 -16.88
C LEU A 414 7.88 30.75 -17.75
N LEU A 415 6.89 30.58 -18.65
CA LEU A 415 6.35 31.67 -19.45
C LEU A 415 5.44 32.59 -18.62
N ALA A 416 4.50 32.01 -17.88
CA ALA A 416 3.46 32.75 -17.17
C ALA A 416 3.93 33.36 -15.83
N TYR A 417 4.98 32.81 -15.22
CA TYR A 417 5.45 33.20 -13.88
C TYR A 417 6.93 33.54 -13.93
N PRO A 418 7.29 34.80 -14.24
CA PRO A 418 8.67 35.10 -14.57
C PRO A 418 9.69 35.00 -13.45
N GLN A 419 9.25 34.88 -12.22
CA GLN A 419 10.10 34.57 -11.07
C GLN A 419 10.69 33.16 -11.12
N TYR A 420 10.06 32.23 -11.84
CA TYR A 420 10.58 30.87 -12.01
C TYR A 420 11.46 30.80 -13.24
N ARG A 421 12.62 30.16 -13.08
CA ARG A 421 13.58 29.91 -14.17
C ARG A 421 13.72 28.44 -14.51
N LEU A 422 13.30 27.57 -13.59
CA LEU A 422 13.48 26.13 -13.66
C LEU A 422 12.21 25.40 -13.22
N PHE A 423 11.87 24.34 -13.94
CA PHE A 423 10.96 23.30 -13.47
C PHE A 423 11.69 21.97 -13.51
N SER A 424 11.86 21.34 -12.34
CA SER A 424 12.56 20.06 -12.21
C SER A 424 11.70 18.98 -11.56
N LEU A 425 12.13 17.73 -11.73
CA LEU A 425 11.43 16.54 -11.27
C LEU A 425 12.40 15.58 -10.56
N GLY A 426 12.04 15.12 -9.37
CA GLY A 426 12.81 14.15 -8.62
C GLY A 426 12.75 12.72 -9.18
N ALA A 427 13.82 11.97 -8.94
CA ALA A 427 14.03 10.59 -9.40
C ALA A 427 13.37 9.53 -8.50
N GLY A 428 12.20 9.83 -7.94
CA GLY A 428 11.53 8.94 -6.99
C GLY A 428 11.24 7.56 -7.57
N GLY A 429 11.11 6.56 -6.69
CA GLY A 429 11.04 5.14 -7.09
C GLY A 429 9.83 4.76 -7.96
N LYS A 430 8.84 5.64 -8.07
CA LYS A 430 7.65 5.50 -8.93
C LYS A 430 7.55 6.58 -10.02
N THR A 431 8.54 7.47 -10.13
CA THR A 431 8.64 8.38 -11.27
C THR A 431 8.81 7.54 -12.54
N PRO A 432 8.02 7.76 -13.61
CA PRO A 432 8.09 6.96 -14.82
C PRO A 432 9.50 6.92 -15.42
N ALA A 433 10.05 5.72 -15.60
CA ALA A 433 11.41 5.52 -16.12
C ALA A 433 11.59 6.12 -17.52
N ALA A 434 10.53 6.13 -18.34
CA ALA A 434 10.54 6.76 -19.66
C ALA A 434 10.82 8.28 -19.60
N LEU A 435 10.35 8.95 -18.55
CA LEU A 435 10.63 10.38 -18.34
C LEU A 435 12.10 10.64 -18.05
N VAL A 436 12.76 9.69 -17.40
CA VAL A 436 14.17 9.79 -17.01
C VAL A 436 15.10 9.36 -18.14
N HIS A 437 14.78 8.25 -18.83
CA HIS A 437 15.68 7.63 -19.79
C HIS A 437 15.38 7.96 -21.25
N GLU A 438 14.11 8.05 -21.65
CA GLU A 438 13.74 8.26 -23.06
C GLU A 438 13.71 9.74 -23.43
N ALA A 439 13.35 10.61 -22.47
CA ALA A 439 13.32 12.05 -22.69
C ALA A 439 14.71 12.72 -22.61
N ASN A 440 15.78 11.96 -22.31
CA ASN A 440 17.15 12.45 -22.16
C ASN A 440 17.22 13.73 -21.31
N LEU A 441 16.44 13.80 -20.23
CA LEU A 441 16.38 15.00 -19.41
C LEU A 441 17.72 15.22 -18.70
N PRO A 442 18.27 16.44 -18.70
CA PRO A 442 19.49 16.75 -17.98
C PRO A 442 19.31 16.47 -16.49
N LEU A 443 20.24 15.71 -15.90
CA LEU A 443 20.31 15.52 -14.46
C LEU A 443 20.95 16.75 -13.80
N LEU A 444 20.29 17.31 -12.79
CA LEU A 444 20.83 18.38 -11.97
C LEU A 444 21.93 17.86 -11.06
N PHE A 445 23.15 18.32 -11.33
CA PHE A 445 24.32 18.01 -10.51
C PHE A 445 24.22 18.59 -9.08
N LEU A 446 23.69 19.82 -8.95
CA LEU A 446 23.29 20.39 -7.66
C LEU A 446 21.78 20.56 -7.66
N THR A 447 21.11 19.76 -6.83
CA THR A 447 19.66 19.87 -6.64
C THR A 447 19.30 21.20 -6.04
N ASP A 448 18.25 21.79 -6.56
CA ASP A 448 17.76 23.06 -6.06
C ASP A 448 17.15 22.85 -4.67
N PRO A 449 17.59 23.58 -3.63
CA PRO A 449 17.09 23.36 -2.27
C PRO A 449 15.64 23.82 -2.12
N MET A 450 14.90 23.10 -1.29
CA MET A 450 13.53 23.44 -0.91
C MET A 450 13.51 24.69 -0.03
N LEU A 451 12.63 25.66 -0.34
CA LEU A 451 12.55 26.91 0.43
C LEU A 451 11.93 26.72 1.83
N GLN A 452 10.99 25.78 1.98
CA GLN A 452 10.27 25.54 3.23
C GLN A 452 9.87 24.07 3.33
N GLY A 453 10.14 23.44 4.47
CA GLY A 453 9.80 22.03 4.72
C GLY A 453 11.04 21.15 4.76
N LYS A 454 10.83 19.83 4.66
CA LYS A 454 11.92 18.86 4.61
C LYS A 454 12.07 18.32 3.19
N GLN A 455 13.27 18.45 2.61
CA GLN A 455 13.57 17.82 1.33
C GLN A 455 13.70 16.29 1.51
N HIS A 456 12.99 15.54 0.68
CA HIS A 456 12.93 14.08 0.73
C HIS A 456 13.95 13.44 -0.23
N LEU A 457 14.24 12.14 -0.02
CA LEU A 457 15.32 11.45 -0.73
C LEU A 457 15.17 11.53 -2.26
N ASP A 458 13.93 11.39 -2.73
CA ASP A 458 13.57 11.34 -4.15
C ASP A 458 13.93 12.64 -4.88
N SER A 459 13.92 13.79 -4.18
CA SER A 459 14.29 15.09 -4.73
C SER A 459 15.75 15.48 -4.55
N PHE A 460 16.63 14.58 -4.06
CA PHE A 460 18.09 14.79 -4.13
C PHE A 460 18.71 14.35 -5.47
N LEU A 461 17.90 13.78 -6.36
CA LEU A 461 18.23 13.59 -7.76
C LEU A 461 17.12 14.25 -8.57
N GLN A 462 17.41 15.34 -9.28
CA GLN A 462 16.40 16.11 -9.99
C GLN A 462 16.74 16.17 -11.49
N PHE A 463 15.75 16.00 -12.35
CA PHE A 463 15.85 16.15 -13.79
C PHE A 463 15.24 17.48 -14.22
N VAL A 464 15.89 18.17 -15.16
CA VAL A 464 15.37 19.41 -15.73
C VAL A 464 14.28 19.09 -16.74
N VAL A 465 13.05 19.53 -16.44
CA VAL A 465 11.90 19.34 -17.32
C VAL A 465 11.70 20.55 -18.23
N ALA A 466 11.91 21.76 -17.70
CA ALA A 466 11.89 23.00 -18.46
C ALA A 466 12.80 24.06 -17.81
N GLU A 467 13.34 24.96 -18.61
CA GLU A 467 14.21 26.05 -18.18
C GLU A 467 14.01 27.31 -19.04
N ARG A 468 14.42 28.47 -18.50
CA ARG A 468 14.34 29.76 -19.19
C ARG A 468 15.62 30.56 -19.07
N ASP A 469 15.97 31.28 -20.13
CA ASP A 469 17.11 32.21 -20.23
C ASP A 469 18.49 31.56 -19.98
N LEU A 470 18.57 30.22 -20.10
CA LEU A 470 19.77 29.51 -19.69
C LEU A 470 20.98 29.81 -20.56
N ASP A 471 20.79 29.83 -21.89
CA ASP A 471 21.86 30.17 -22.83
C ASP A 471 22.43 31.57 -22.57
N GLN A 472 21.56 32.55 -22.30
CA GLN A 472 21.99 33.91 -21.98
C GLN A 472 22.84 33.97 -20.71
N ARG A 473 22.52 33.15 -19.71
CA ARG A 473 23.31 33.05 -18.47
C ARG A 473 24.62 32.34 -18.66
N ARG A 474 24.62 31.24 -19.42
CA ARG A 474 25.84 30.53 -19.81
C ARG A 474 26.78 31.47 -20.56
N ASP A 475 26.26 32.27 -21.47
CA ASP A 475 27.03 33.27 -22.22
C ASP A 475 27.47 34.46 -21.36
N ALA A 476 26.65 34.89 -20.39
CA ALA A 476 27.06 35.89 -19.41
C ALA A 476 28.20 35.38 -18.53
N LEU A 477 28.10 34.13 -18.04
CA LEU A 477 29.15 33.49 -17.26
C LEU A 477 30.42 33.33 -18.08
N ARG A 478 30.35 32.82 -19.32
CA ARG A 478 31.51 32.70 -20.24
C ARG A 478 32.25 34.03 -20.40
N ARG A 479 31.52 35.13 -20.64
CA ARG A 479 32.11 36.48 -20.73
C ARG A 479 32.78 36.90 -19.42
N ARG A 480 32.16 36.57 -18.29
CA ARG A 480 32.69 36.91 -16.96
C ARG A 480 33.92 36.08 -16.61
N LEU A 481 34.06 34.85 -17.10
CA LEU A 481 35.24 34.00 -16.87
C LEU A 481 36.53 34.64 -17.39
N SER A 482 36.48 35.60 -18.31
CA SER A 482 37.65 36.40 -18.70
C SER A 482 38.29 37.16 -17.52
N ASP A 483 37.50 37.47 -16.48
CA ASP A 483 37.95 38.18 -15.28
C ASP A 483 38.29 37.23 -14.11
N ASN A 484 38.42 35.92 -14.36
CA ASN A 484 38.66 34.93 -13.30
C ASN A 484 39.96 35.21 -12.53
N LYS A 485 39.95 34.94 -11.22
CA LYS A 485 41.11 35.19 -10.34
C LYS A 485 42.12 34.04 -10.30
N LEU A 486 41.83 32.92 -10.96
CA LEU A 486 42.77 31.80 -11.10
C LEU A 486 43.86 32.11 -12.13
N GLY A 487 43.61 33.03 -13.07
CA GLY A 487 44.52 33.34 -14.17
C GLY A 487 44.53 32.25 -15.25
N TRP A 488 43.52 31.40 -15.27
CA TRP A 488 43.37 30.35 -16.27
C TRP A 488 42.73 30.89 -17.54
N ASP A 489 42.95 30.19 -18.64
CA ASP A 489 42.28 30.48 -19.90
C ASP A 489 40.74 30.35 -19.73
N PRO A 490 39.95 31.36 -20.16
CA PRO A 490 38.51 31.35 -19.96
C PRO A 490 37.78 30.21 -20.67
N ASP A 491 38.26 29.78 -21.84
CA ASP A 491 37.63 28.71 -22.62
C ASP A 491 37.94 27.34 -22.00
N ASP A 492 39.17 27.15 -21.53
CA ASP A 492 39.54 25.98 -20.72
C ASP A 492 38.72 25.90 -19.44
N LEU A 493 38.58 27.02 -18.72
CA LEU A 493 37.81 27.10 -17.50
C LEU A 493 36.31 26.86 -17.74
N ALA A 494 35.76 27.38 -18.85
CA ALA A 494 34.36 27.16 -19.24
C ALA A 494 34.08 25.68 -19.56
N ARG A 495 34.99 25.02 -20.29
CA ARG A 495 34.94 23.57 -20.52
C ARG A 495 35.05 22.82 -19.21
N LEU A 496 35.94 23.27 -18.33
CA LEU A 496 36.23 22.59 -17.09
C LEU A 496 35.08 22.63 -16.10
N ILE A 497 34.40 23.76 -15.96
CA ILE A 497 33.21 23.85 -15.10
C ILE A 497 31.94 23.39 -15.81
N ALA A 498 32.07 22.86 -17.04
CA ALA A 498 31.00 22.40 -17.89
C ALA A 498 29.84 23.41 -17.89
N VAL A 499 30.11 24.63 -18.33
CA VAL A 499 29.11 25.72 -18.34
C VAL A 499 27.79 25.27 -19.00
N ASP A 500 27.89 24.40 -20.01
CA ASP A 500 26.75 23.81 -20.73
C ASP A 500 25.91 22.80 -19.93
N SER A 501 26.36 22.42 -18.72
CA SER A 501 25.67 21.52 -17.79
C SER A 501 25.12 22.25 -16.56
N LEU A 502 25.25 23.58 -16.49
CA LEU A 502 24.70 24.40 -15.40
C LEU A 502 23.25 24.75 -15.69
N HIS A 503 22.39 24.73 -14.67
CA HIS A 503 20.94 24.93 -14.78
C HIS A 503 20.32 25.73 -13.62
N THR A 504 20.88 25.70 -12.40
CA THR A 504 20.29 26.33 -11.19
C THR A 504 20.99 27.61 -10.76
N ASP A 505 20.27 28.52 -10.09
CA ASP A 505 20.85 29.74 -9.52
C ASP A 505 21.98 29.41 -8.53
N SER A 506 21.77 28.40 -7.69
CA SER A 506 22.79 27.84 -6.79
C SER A 506 24.09 27.46 -7.52
N GLN A 507 24.03 26.85 -8.70
CA GLN A 507 25.22 26.47 -9.47
C GLN A 507 25.97 27.70 -9.98
N PHE A 508 25.26 28.63 -10.60
CA PHE A 508 25.86 29.87 -11.10
C PHE A 508 26.45 30.70 -9.95
N ASP A 509 25.71 30.91 -8.86
CA ASP A 509 26.18 31.66 -7.69
C ASP A 509 27.38 30.96 -7.02
N SER A 510 27.38 29.63 -6.96
CA SER A 510 28.53 28.88 -6.44
C SER A 510 29.78 29.15 -7.26
N ILE A 511 29.67 29.10 -8.59
CA ILE A 511 30.79 29.37 -9.51
C ILE A 511 31.24 30.83 -9.40
N GLU A 512 30.30 31.77 -9.48
CA GLU A 512 30.60 33.20 -9.43
C GLU A 512 31.20 33.62 -8.08
N THR A 513 30.81 33.00 -6.99
CA THR A 513 31.36 33.32 -5.68
C THR A 513 32.61 32.50 -5.33
N THR A 514 33.05 31.64 -6.25
CA THR A 514 34.27 30.81 -6.15
C THR A 514 35.39 31.39 -7.01
N LEU A 515 35.15 31.50 -8.32
CA LEU A 515 36.17 31.85 -9.32
C LEU A 515 36.56 33.34 -9.27
N PHE A 516 35.80 34.12 -8.51
CA PHE A 516 36.02 35.56 -8.33
C PHE A 516 36.33 35.93 -6.87
N ASP A 517 36.41 34.95 -5.97
CA ASP A 517 36.89 35.13 -4.61
C ASP A 517 38.39 34.87 -4.56
N GLU A 518 39.17 35.91 -4.26
CA GLU A 518 40.63 35.85 -4.26
C GLU A 518 41.18 34.83 -3.24
N ASN A 519 40.53 34.67 -2.08
CA ASN A 519 40.99 33.74 -1.05
C ASN A 519 40.80 32.30 -1.50
N ILE A 520 39.67 32.01 -2.15
CA ILE A 520 39.39 30.67 -2.72
C ILE A 520 40.33 30.39 -3.88
N CYS A 521 40.58 31.38 -4.74
CA CYS A 521 41.49 31.22 -5.88
C CYS A 521 42.95 31.05 -5.45
N GLN A 522 43.39 31.68 -4.35
CA GLN A 522 44.71 31.42 -3.75
C GLN A 522 44.83 29.99 -3.21
N LEU A 523 43.78 29.48 -2.55
CA LEU A 523 43.73 28.09 -2.08
C LEU A 523 43.82 27.08 -3.22
N ILE A 524 43.09 27.29 -4.32
CA ILE A 524 43.13 26.42 -5.50
C ILE A 524 44.54 26.42 -6.11
N ARG A 525 45.16 27.59 -6.26
CA ARG A 525 46.54 27.72 -6.77
C ARG A 525 47.58 27.04 -5.87
N LEU A 526 47.43 27.16 -4.55
CA LEU A 526 48.29 26.46 -3.59
C LEU A 526 48.13 24.94 -3.69
N PHE A 527 46.90 24.44 -3.79
CA PHE A 527 46.63 23.02 -3.93
C PHE A 527 47.18 22.47 -5.27
N GLU A 528 47.00 23.20 -6.37
CA GLU A 528 47.57 22.88 -7.68
C GLU A 528 49.11 22.77 -7.60
N ALA A 529 49.76 23.72 -6.92
CA ALA A 529 51.22 23.71 -6.73
C ALA A 529 51.70 22.54 -5.86
N GLU A 530 50.96 22.19 -4.80
CA GLU A 530 51.32 21.10 -3.90
C GLU A 530 51.00 19.70 -4.45
N ASN A 531 49.99 19.57 -5.32
CA ASN A 531 49.47 18.28 -5.79
C ASN A 531 49.12 18.26 -7.29
N PRO A 532 50.06 18.58 -8.21
CA PRO A 532 49.77 18.81 -9.63
C PRO A 532 49.17 17.59 -10.34
N GLU A 533 49.62 16.38 -10.03
CA GLU A 533 49.08 15.15 -10.64
C GLU A 533 47.64 14.85 -10.21
N LYS A 534 47.32 15.05 -8.93
CA LYS A 534 45.94 14.87 -8.41
C LYS A 534 45.03 15.98 -8.91
N PHE A 535 45.55 17.19 -9.02
CA PHE A 535 44.84 18.30 -9.61
C PHE A 535 44.43 17.99 -11.06
N SER A 536 45.38 17.57 -11.90
CA SER A 536 45.09 17.18 -13.27
C SER A 536 44.14 15.97 -13.36
N LEU A 537 44.28 14.99 -12.48
CA LEU A 537 43.44 13.79 -12.52
C LEU A 537 41.99 14.05 -12.04
N LEU A 538 41.81 14.80 -10.96
CA LEU A 538 40.53 14.94 -10.26
C LEU A 538 39.80 16.23 -10.61
N PHE A 539 40.53 17.34 -10.79
CA PHE A 539 39.95 18.65 -11.04
C PHE A 539 39.80 18.92 -12.53
N LEU A 540 40.69 18.40 -13.37
CA LEU A 540 40.60 18.61 -14.81
C LEU A 540 39.67 17.63 -15.57
N ARG A 541 39.34 16.48 -14.97
CA ARG A 541 38.56 15.42 -15.64
C ARG A 541 37.14 15.23 -15.12
N GLU A 542 36.87 15.61 -13.87
CA GLU A 542 35.60 15.34 -13.18
C GLU A 542 35.00 16.67 -12.68
N THR A 543 34.47 17.46 -13.61
CA THR A 543 33.89 18.80 -13.41
C THR A 543 32.91 18.90 -12.24
N ASP A 544 32.00 17.95 -12.19
CA ASP A 544 31.00 17.76 -11.15
C ASP A 544 31.65 17.72 -9.77
N VAL A 545 32.75 16.97 -9.68
CA VAL A 545 33.46 16.71 -8.44
C VAL A 545 34.11 17.98 -7.86
N PHE A 546 34.57 18.87 -8.73
CA PHE A 546 35.15 20.15 -8.37
C PHE A 546 34.12 21.14 -7.81
N LEU A 547 33.03 21.36 -8.54
CA LEU A 547 32.01 22.37 -8.21
C LEU A 547 31.26 22.04 -6.92
N GLY A 548 30.95 20.75 -6.71
CA GLY A 548 30.28 20.32 -5.48
C GLY A 548 31.15 20.47 -4.23
N LEU A 549 32.47 20.26 -4.35
CA LEU A 549 33.37 20.38 -3.22
C LEU A 549 33.54 21.85 -2.82
N ILE A 550 33.74 22.76 -3.77
CA ILE A 550 33.95 24.17 -3.42
C ILE A 550 32.72 24.79 -2.78
N TYR A 551 31.53 24.53 -3.34
CA TYR A 551 30.27 24.95 -2.73
C TYR A 551 30.21 24.55 -1.25
N THR A 552 30.61 23.30 -0.98
CA THR A 552 30.60 22.76 0.37
C THR A 552 31.67 23.38 1.28
N LEU A 553 32.91 23.51 0.82
CA LEU A 553 34.01 24.11 1.58
C LEU A 553 33.66 25.51 2.07
N LYS A 554 32.96 26.28 1.23
CA LYS A 554 32.47 27.62 1.57
C LYS A 554 31.33 27.60 2.57
N GLN A 555 30.31 26.77 2.36
CA GLN A 555 29.18 26.63 3.30
C GLN A 555 29.64 26.16 4.69
N CYS A 556 30.67 25.33 4.76
CA CYS A 556 31.27 24.88 6.02
C CYS A 556 32.32 25.85 6.58
N ASN A 557 32.54 27.02 5.96
CA ASN A 557 33.51 28.03 6.36
C ASN A 557 34.95 27.48 6.52
N LEU A 558 35.32 26.47 5.73
CA LEU A 558 36.60 25.77 5.81
C LEU A 558 37.76 26.53 5.16
N THR A 559 37.49 27.69 4.57
CA THR A 559 38.47 28.53 3.88
C THR A 559 39.51 29.14 4.83
N THR A 560 39.31 29.06 6.15
CA THR A 560 40.23 29.58 7.17
C THR A 560 41.31 28.58 7.63
N ASP A 561 41.18 27.28 7.33
CA ASP A 561 42.15 26.23 7.69
C ASP A 561 42.76 25.62 6.42
N HIS A 562 43.85 26.23 5.94
CA HIS A 562 44.48 25.92 4.65
C HIS A 562 44.83 24.43 4.51
N THR A 563 45.37 23.80 5.55
CA THR A 563 45.74 22.39 5.53
C THR A 563 44.53 21.49 5.38
N LEU A 564 43.46 21.78 6.13
CA LEU A 564 42.21 21.03 6.05
C LEU A 564 41.52 21.18 4.69
N CYS A 565 41.59 22.38 4.12
CA CYS A 565 41.05 22.68 2.80
C CYS A 565 41.81 21.89 1.70
N CYS A 566 43.15 21.91 1.71
CA CYS A 566 43.97 21.10 0.80
C CYS A 566 43.73 19.60 0.98
N GLN A 567 43.54 19.13 2.22
CA GLN A 567 43.16 17.74 2.48
C GLN A 567 41.79 17.41 1.88
N ALA A 568 40.77 18.25 2.09
CA ALA A 568 39.45 18.06 1.50
C ALA A 568 39.48 18.04 -0.03
N LEU A 569 40.26 18.93 -0.64
CA LEU A 569 40.55 18.98 -2.08
C LEU A 569 41.31 17.75 -2.58
N ALA A 570 42.06 17.04 -1.73
CA ALA A 570 42.76 15.82 -2.11
C ALA A 570 41.86 14.57 -2.15
N PHE A 571 40.66 14.60 -1.55
CA PHE A 571 39.78 13.43 -1.39
C PHE A 571 38.57 13.41 -2.34
N THR A 572 38.56 14.25 -3.36
CA THR A 572 37.38 14.52 -4.20
C THR A 572 36.96 13.32 -5.05
N LYS A 573 35.78 12.77 -4.71
CA LYS A 573 34.96 11.86 -5.51
C LYS A 573 33.51 12.36 -5.43
N ILE A 574 32.64 11.98 -6.37
CA ILE A 574 31.19 12.28 -6.33
C ILE A 574 30.59 11.95 -4.95
N THR A 575 31.05 10.85 -4.33
CA THR A 575 30.64 10.42 -2.99
C THR A 575 30.99 11.42 -1.88
N ALA A 576 32.05 12.24 -2.03
CA ALA A 576 32.44 13.28 -1.07
C ALA A 576 31.46 14.43 -1.02
N ILE A 577 31.04 14.88 -2.19
CA ILE A 577 30.05 15.95 -2.32
C ILE A 577 28.72 15.50 -1.73
N HIS A 578 28.28 14.30 -2.06
CA HIS A 578 27.04 13.77 -1.49
C HIS A 578 27.14 13.62 0.03
N THR A 579 28.26 13.11 0.55
CA THR A 579 28.50 13.00 2.00
C THR A 579 28.40 14.35 2.69
N LEU A 580 29.06 15.36 2.13
CA LEU A 580 29.09 16.67 2.73
C LEU A 580 27.74 17.40 2.63
N LYS A 581 27.02 17.25 1.50
CA LYS A 581 25.63 17.72 1.34
C LYS A 581 24.70 17.10 2.39
N LEU A 582 24.84 15.79 2.63
CA LEU A 582 24.07 15.11 3.68
C LEU A 582 24.43 15.70 5.06
N LEU A 583 25.71 15.89 5.32
CA LEU A 583 26.18 16.47 6.58
C LEU A 583 25.70 17.92 6.80
N GLN A 584 25.48 18.73 5.75
CA GLN A 584 24.91 20.08 5.88
C GLN A 584 23.51 20.10 6.51
N GLN A 585 22.82 18.96 6.60
CA GLN A 585 21.56 18.84 7.32
C GLN A 585 21.75 18.88 8.86
N LEU A 586 23.00 18.77 9.35
CA LEU A 586 23.33 18.86 10.76
C LEU A 586 23.43 20.32 11.22
N PRO A 587 22.81 20.72 12.35
CA PRO A 587 22.79 22.12 12.82
C PRO A 587 24.18 22.72 13.12
N ALA A 588 25.19 21.89 13.35
CA ALA A 588 26.56 22.32 13.60
C ALA A 588 27.56 21.22 13.19
N LEU A 589 28.25 21.40 12.06
CA LEU A 589 29.48 20.65 11.82
C LEU A 589 30.62 21.33 12.58
N ASP A 590 31.13 20.67 13.62
CA ASP A 590 32.39 21.09 14.24
C ASP A 590 33.56 20.80 13.26
N ASN A 591 34.52 21.73 13.18
CA ASN A 591 35.79 21.57 12.50
C ASN A 591 36.52 20.28 12.89
N THR A 592 36.33 19.76 14.11
CA THR A 592 36.87 18.47 14.54
C THR A 592 36.37 17.31 13.66
N ILE A 593 35.09 17.32 13.27
CA ILE A 593 34.47 16.31 12.41
C ILE A 593 35.05 16.40 11.00
N LEU A 594 35.16 17.62 10.47
CA LEU A 594 35.71 17.87 9.15
C LEU A 594 37.19 17.46 9.08
N LYS A 595 37.98 17.77 10.12
CA LYS A 595 39.37 17.30 10.27
C LYS A 595 39.48 15.79 10.23
N ARG A 596 38.57 15.10 10.92
CA ARG A 596 38.56 13.64 10.92
C ARG A 596 38.12 13.06 9.59
N LEU A 597 37.11 13.65 8.95
CA LEU A 597 36.60 13.28 7.63
C LEU A 597 37.69 13.36 6.56
N PHE A 598 38.53 14.38 6.62
CA PHE A 598 39.61 14.60 5.66
C PHE A 598 40.99 14.19 6.20
N SER A 599 41.06 13.36 7.24
CA SER A 599 42.35 12.90 7.78
C SER A 599 43.04 11.83 6.91
N SER A 600 42.27 11.00 6.20
CA SER A 600 42.79 9.98 5.27
C SER A 600 41.70 9.48 4.31
N GLU A 601 42.08 8.91 3.16
CA GLU A 601 41.11 8.35 2.19
C GLU A 601 40.28 7.20 2.81
N THR A 602 40.92 6.41 3.68
CA THR A 602 40.28 5.32 4.40
C THR A 602 39.21 5.85 5.36
N GLU A 603 39.50 6.89 6.14
CA GLU A 603 38.53 7.52 7.04
C GLU A 603 37.42 8.24 6.26
N PHE A 604 37.76 8.93 5.18
CA PHE A 604 36.80 9.55 4.29
C PHE A 604 35.78 8.52 3.74
N LYS A 605 36.24 7.39 3.18
CA LYS A 605 35.35 6.33 2.68
C LYS A 605 34.45 5.75 3.76
N LYS A 606 34.98 5.54 4.97
CA LYS A 606 34.22 5.03 6.12
C LYS A 606 33.12 5.99 6.54
N LEU A 607 33.47 7.27 6.73
CA LEU A 607 32.55 8.30 7.19
C LEU A 607 31.51 8.64 6.13
N SER A 608 31.92 8.66 4.86
CA SER A 608 31.03 8.78 3.71
C SER A 608 29.95 7.71 3.69
N ALA A 609 30.33 6.44 3.85
CA ALA A 609 29.39 5.33 3.93
C ALA A 609 28.44 5.47 5.13
N ILE A 610 28.95 5.93 6.28
CA ILE A 610 28.13 6.18 7.48
C ILE A 610 27.09 7.29 7.23
N CYS A 611 27.48 8.42 6.63
CA CYS A 611 26.57 9.53 6.36
C CYS A 611 25.45 9.13 5.41
N HIS A 612 25.78 8.43 4.32
CA HIS A 612 24.79 7.92 3.37
C HIS A 612 23.83 6.92 4.02
N ALA A 613 24.35 6.04 4.88
CA ALA A 613 23.52 5.11 5.62
C ALA A 613 22.54 5.83 6.56
N LEU A 614 23.04 6.77 7.37
CA LEU A 614 22.21 7.56 8.30
C LEU A 614 21.16 8.41 7.59
N ALA A 615 21.52 9.01 6.46
CA ALA A 615 20.59 9.78 5.64
C ALA A 615 19.47 8.90 5.09
N GLY A 616 19.82 7.72 4.57
CA GLY A 616 18.84 6.71 4.13
C GLY A 616 17.90 6.25 5.25
N TRP A 617 18.25 6.49 6.52
CA TRP A 617 17.49 6.11 7.71
C TRP A 617 16.70 7.27 8.31
N ASN A 618 16.75 8.48 7.74
CA ASN A 618 16.26 9.71 8.40
C ASN A 618 16.83 9.91 9.82
N ALA A 619 17.99 9.32 10.11
CA ALA A 619 18.63 9.30 11.43
C ALA A 619 19.90 10.15 11.47
N LEU A 620 20.19 10.90 10.40
CA LEU A 620 21.30 11.84 10.34
C LEU A 620 20.98 13.07 11.20
N ASN A 621 21.20 12.94 12.51
CA ASN A 621 21.20 14.02 13.48
C ASN A 621 22.53 14.04 14.24
N GLN A 622 22.83 15.18 14.87
CA GLN A 622 24.11 15.44 15.51
C GLN A 622 24.46 14.34 16.54
N SER A 623 23.50 13.99 17.40
CA SER A 623 23.70 13.02 18.48
C SER A 623 24.05 11.63 17.94
N THR A 624 23.32 11.16 16.93
CA THR A 624 23.52 9.85 16.32
C THR A 624 24.84 9.79 15.55
N PHE A 625 25.18 10.87 14.86
CA PHE A 625 26.43 10.98 14.12
C PHE A 625 27.64 11.00 15.05
N ASP A 626 27.60 11.79 16.13
CA ASP A 626 28.68 11.89 17.13
C ASP A 626 28.91 10.57 17.88
N LEU A 627 27.84 9.85 18.23
CA LEU A 627 27.94 8.51 18.83
C LEU A 627 28.67 7.53 17.92
N LEU A 628 28.38 7.56 16.61
CA LEU A 628 29.04 6.70 15.64
C LEU A 628 30.50 7.09 15.37
N LEU A 629 30.79 8.39 15.34
CA LEU A 629 32.16 8.89 15.24
C LEU A 629 33.04 8.40 16.39
N ASN A 630 32.46 8.27 17.59
CA ASN A 630 33.22 7.97 18.81
C ASN A 630 33.26 6.49 19.18
N ALA A 631 32.44 5.63 18.58
CA ALA A 631 32.51 4.19 18.84
C ALA A 631 33.77 3.55 18.20
N GLN A 632 34.43 2.63 18.92
CA GLN A 632 35.85 2.26 18.71
C GLN A 632 36.15 1.27 17.56
N THR A 633 35.18 0.57 16.96
CA THR A 633 35.47 -0.51 15.99
C THR A 633 34.69 -0.38 14.68
N VAL A 634 35.41 0.07 13.65
CA VAL A 634 34.87 0.27 12.28
C VAL A 634 34.70 -1.04 11.49
N ALA A 635 35.40 -2.12 11.86
CA ALA A 635 35.36 -3.40 11.14
C ALA A 635 34.00 -4.13 11.22
N VAL A 636 33.16 -3.77 12.19
CA VAL A 636 31.80 -4.30 12.37
C VAL A 636 30.80 -3.56 11.46
N ARG A 637 31.16 -2.37 10.99
CA ARG A 637 30.25 -1.40 10.34
C ARG A 637 29.99 -1.64 8.85
N LEU A 638 30.86 -2.37 8.15
CA LEU A 638 30.73 -2.58 6.69
C LEU A 638 30.00 -3.88 6.30
N LYS A 639 29.92 -4.88 7.20
CA LYS A 639 29.08 -6.08 6.98
C LYS A 639 27.59 -5.88 7.34
N LEU A 640 27.27 -4.78 8.02
CA LEU A 640 25.89 -4.43 8.42
C LEU A 640 25.13 -3.71 7.30
N GLN A 641 25.83 -3.05 6.36
CA GLN A 641 25.25 -2.18 5.32
C GLN A 641 24.14 -2.85 4.51
N ASP A 642 24.32 -4.10 4.07
CA ASP A 642 23.35 -4.83 3.24
C ASP A 642 22.06 -5.17 4.00
N LYS A 643 22.20 -5.66 5.24
CA LYS A 643 21.07 -6.00 6.12
C LYS A 643 20.33 -4.74 6.58
N ILE A 644 21.06 -3.66 6.83
CA ILE A 644 20.58 -2.32 7.15
C ILE A 644 19.80 -1.72 5.98
N GLN A 645 20.31 -1.81 4.75
CA GLN A 645 19.60 -1.36 3.55
C GLN A 645 18.30 -2.14 3.32
N ARG A 646 18.27 -3.45 3.60
CA ARG A 646 17.04 -4.26 3.52
C ARG A 646 15.96 -3.78 4.50
N LEU A 647 16.34 -3.43 5.74
CA LEU A 647 15.41 -2.88 6.73
C LEU A 647 14.96 -1.45 6.38
N ALA A 648 15.86 -0.61 5.88
CA ALA A 648 15.56 0.77 5.49
C ALA A 648 14.68 0.87 4.24
N LYS A 649 14.88 0.02 3.23
CA LYS A 649 14.00 -0.07 2.05
C LYS A 649 12.55 -0.40 2.40
N LYS A 650 12.31 -0.98 3.58
CA LYS A 650 10.97 -1.26 4.09
C LYS A 650 10.42 -0.16 5.02
N ASN A 651 11.11 0.97 5.19
CA ASN A 651 10.77 2.07 6.11
C ASN A 651 10.50 1.62 7.56
N GLN A 652 11.22 0.59 8.00
CA GLN A 652 10.83 -0.18 9.17
C GLN A 652 11.55 0.23 10.46
N VAL A 653 12.64 1.00 10.40
CA VAL A 653 13.49 1.35 11.56
C VAL A 653 13.36 2.83 11.92
N VAL A 654 13.12 3.15 13.20
CA VAL A 654 13.06 4.52 13.72
C VAL A 654 14.39 4.94 14.38
N PRO A 655 14.70 6.25 14.53
CA PRO A 655 15.99 6.71 15.07
C PRO A 655 16.36 6.13 16.44
N ASP A 656 15.39 5.95 17.34
CA ASP A 656 15.60 5.36 18.68
C ASP A 656 16.07 3.90 18.60
N ASP A 657 15.55 3.15 17.64
CA ASP A 657 15.92 1.75 17.43
C ASP A 657 17.38 1.63 16.98
N PHE A 658 17.82 2.57 16.14
CA PHE A 658 19.21 2.67 15.72
C PHE A 658 20.12 3.01 16.89
N LEU A 659 19.73 3.97 17.73
CA LEU A 659 20.50 4.37 18.91
C LEU A 659 20.68 3.17 19.86
N ALA A 660 19.61 2.43 20.13
CA ALA A 660 19.70 1.22 20.95
C ALA A 660 20.61 0.16 20.30
N LEU A 661 20.52 -0.05 18.99
CA LEU A 661 21.36 -1.01 18.27
C LEU A 661 22.85 -0.66 18.38
N VAL A 662 23.23 0.60 18.19
CA VAL A 662 24.65 1.02 18.21
C VAL A 662 25.28 0.96 19.61
N THR A 663 24.47 0.96 20.67
CA THR A 663 24.97 0.78 22.05
C THR A 663 25.34 -0.68 22.38
N LEU A 664 24.96 -1.65 21.54
CA LEU A 664 25.26 -3.06 21.75
C LEU A 664 26.72 -3.38 21.40
N SER A 665 27.27 -4.46 21.98
CA SER A 665 28.59 -4.95 21.56
C SER A 665 28.56 -5.41 20.09
N PRO A 666 29.68 -5.36 19.35
CA PRO A 666 29.76 -5.81 17.96
C PRO A 666 29.08 -7.13 17.62
N LYS A 667 29.28 -8.14 18.47
CA LYS A 667 28.68 -9.46 18.31
C LYS A 667 27.15 -9.38 18.46
N GLN A 668 26.68 -8.67 19.49
CA GLN A 668 25.26 -8.45 19.72
C GLN A 668 24.62 -7.60 18.61
N GLN A 669 25.31 -6.61 18.05
CA GLN A 669 24.81 -5.82 16.92
C GLN A 669 24.50 -6.71 15.72
N GLN A 670 25.44 -7.60 15.37
CA GLN A 670 25.26 -8.51 14.24
C GLN A 670 24.11 -9.49 14.49
N GLU A 671 24.09 -10.13 15.66
CA GLU A 671 23.04 -11.08 16.05
C GLU A 671 21.66 -10.39 16.08
N THR A 672 21.57 -9.23 16.73
CA THR A 672 20.34 -8.44 16.82
C THR A 672 19.87 -8.00 15.44
N LEU A 673 20.76 -7.56 14.55
CA LEU A 673 20.37 -7.18 13.20
C LEU A 673 19.88 -8.37 12.37
N GLU A 674 20.51 -9.54 12.51
CA GLU A 674 20.04 -10.78 11.90
C GLU A 674 18.62 -11.11 12.37
N HIS A 675 18.36 -10.97 13.66
CA HIS A 675 17.03 -11.21 14.22
C HIS A 675 16.01 -10.17 13.76
N LEU A 676 16.38 -8.89 13.70
CA LEU A 676 15.54 -7.82 13.16
C LEU A 676 15.17 -8.09 11.70
N CYS A 677 16.13 -8.51 10.86
CA CYS A 677 15.87 -8.84 9.46
C CYS A 677 14.88 -10.01 9.33
N LEU A 678 15.10 -11.08 10.09
CA LEU A 678 14.23 -12.24 10.12
C LEU A 678 12.81 -11.86 10.57
N LEU A 679 12.66 -11.07 11.63
CA LEU A 679 11.35 -10.57 12.07
C LEU A 679 10.65 -9.74 10.99
N SER A 680 11.39 -8.94 10.24
CA SER A 680 10.89 -8.19 9.07
C SER A 680 10.43 -9.09 7.92
N GLU A 681 11.14 -10.18 7.66
CA GLU A 681 10.76 -11.17 6.64
C GLU A 681 9.52 -11.96 7.08
N MET A 682 9.34 -12.14 8.38
CA MET A 682 8.19 -12.84 8.97
C MET A 682 6.96 -11.95 9.20
N GLY A 683 7.04 -10.65 8.90
CA GLY A 683 5.94 -9.71 9.15
C GLY A 683 5.74 -9.31 10.63
N LEU A 684 6.69 -9.64 11.50
CA LEU A 684 6.64 -9.45 12.96
C LEU A 684 7.41 -8.19 13.42
N PHE A 685 7.63 -7.21 12.54
CA PHE A 685 8.53 -6.08 12.79
C PHE A 685 7.86 -4.86 13.45
N THR A 686 7.21 -5.06 14.59
CA THR A 686 6.47 -4.01 15.29
C THR A 686 7.31 -3.24 16.32
N PRO A 687 6.94 -1.99 16.66
CA PRO A 687 7.69 -1.21 17.66
C PRO A 687 7.97 -1.94 18.99
N PRO A 688 7.02 -2.68 19.59
CA PRO A 688 7.27 -3.39 20.84
C PRO A 688 8.27 -4.53 20.70
N ILE A 689 8.19 -5.28 19.60
CA ILE A 689 9.09 -6.38 19.30
C ILE A 689 10.51 -5.87 19.06
N ARG A 690 10.65 -4.76 18.31
CA ARG A 690 11.95 -4.11 18.07
C ARG A 690 12.57 -3.64 19.38
N ARG A 691 11.81 -2.91 20.20
CA ARG A 691 12.26 -2.43 21.52
C ARG A 691 12.70 -3.60 22.41
N CYS A 692 11.93 -4.68 22.45
CA CYS A 692 12.25 -5.87 23.24
C CYS A 692 13.58 -6.51 22.80
N LEU A 693 13.78 -6.69 21.50
CA LEU A 693 15.00 -7.26 20.95
C LEU A 693 16.23 -6.36 21.18
N LEU A 694 16.06 -5.04 21.04
CA LEU A 694 17.11 -4.05 21.20
C LEU A 694 17.52 -3.85 22.67
N THR A 695 16.58 -4.01 23.61
CA THR A 695 16.86 -3.93 25.06
C THR A 695 17.42 -5.23 25.63
N HIS A 696 17.13 -6.37 25.00
CA HIS A 696 17.52 -7.69 25.47
C HIS A 696 18.13 -8.57 24.36
N PRO A 697 19.24 -8.13 23.73
CA PRO A 697 19.80 -8.81 22.55
C PRO A 697 20.26 -10.24 22.82
N ALA A 698 20.68 -10.56 24.05
CA ALA A 698 21.06 -11.91 24.46
C ALA A 698 19.90 -12.93 24.33
N HIS A 699 18.67 -12.44 24.26
CA HIS A 699 17.47 -13.26 24.14
C HIS A 699 16.94 -13.31 22.70
N GLY A 700 17.62 -12.73 21.72
CA GLY A 700 17.11 -12.60 20.36
C GLY A 700 16.80 -13.94 19.67
N ASN A 701 17.64 -14.96 19.83
CA ASN A 701 17.35 -16.31 19.33
C ASN A 701 16.08 -16.91 19.97
N ALA A 702 15.89 -16.70 21.27
CA ALA A 702 14.72 -17.18 21.98
C ALA A 702 13.46 -16.41 21.55
N LEU A 703 13.57 -15.09 21.35
CA LEU A 703 12.50 -14.27 20.79
C LEU A 703 12.12 -14.71 19.36
N LEU A 704 13.10 -15.04 18.51
CA LEU A 704 12.85 -15.55 17.17
C LEU A 704 12.15 -16.90 17.15
N LEU A 705 12.40 -17.76 18.13
CA LEU A 705 11.69 -19.03 18.24
C LEU A 705 10.27 -18.83 18.81
N PHE A 706 10.11 -17.83 19.67
CA PHE A 706 8.90 -17.57 20.42
C PHE A 706 7.86 -16.74 19.67
N LEU A 707 8.25 -15.61 19.09
CA LEU A 707 7.33 -14.67 18.43
C LEU A 707 6.53 -15.27 17.26
N PRO A 708 7.10 -16.16 16.42
CA PRO A 708 6.33 -16.82 15.37
C PRO A 708 5.23 -17.74 15.90
N ARG A 709 5.41 -18.31 17.10
CA ARG A 709 4.36 -19.10 17.77
C ARG A 709 3.19 -18.25 18.21
N LEU A 710 3.42 -16.95 18.42
CA LEU A 710 2.38 -15.98 18.75
C LEU A 710 1.87 -15.21 17.53
N ASN A 711 2.31 -15.54 16.31
CA ASN A 711 2.01 -14.75 15.12
C ASN A 711 0.50 -14.59 14.86
N HIS A 712 -0.29 -15.65 15.07
CA HIS A 712 -1.76 -15.58 14.95
C HIS A 712 -2.44 -14.77 16.06
N LEU A 713 -1.73 -14.47 17.15
CA LEU A 713 -2.17 -13.57 18.21
C LEU A 713 -1.59 -12.16 18.05
N HIS A 714 -0.70 -11.95 17.07
CA HIS A 714 0.08 -10.72 16.96
C HIS A 714 -0.79 -9.46 16.97
N ASP A 715 -1.82 -9.42 16.12
CA ASP A 715 -2.77 -8.30 16.02
C ASP A 715 -3.68 -8.15 17.24
N GLN A 716 -3.68 -9.14 18.14
CA GLN A 716 -4.49 -9.13 19.36
C GLN A 716 -3.67 -8.69 20.58
N LEU A 717 -2.34 -8.78 20.54
CA LEU A 717 -1.47 -8.38 21.64
C LEU A 717 -1.44 -6.85 21.78
N THR A 718 -1.48 -6.38 23.02
CA THR A 718 -1.35 -4.96 23.39
C THR A 718 0.07 -4.63 23.84
N GLU A 719 0.40 -3.34 23.92
CA GLU A 719 1.67 -2.86 24.50
C GLU A 719 1.96 -3.48 25.87
N ASP A 720 0.93 -3.65 26.73
CA ASP A 720 1.08 -4.30 28.03
C ASP A 720 1.53 -5.76 27.92
N ASP A 721 1.07 -6.49 26.90
CA ASP A 721 1.47 -7.89 26.69
C ASP A 721 2.95 -7.97 26.28
N TYR A 722 3.41 -7.01 25.47
CA TYR A 722 4.81 -6.92 25.07
C TYR A 722 5.72 -6.43 26.20
N ALA A 723 5.29 -5.42 26.97
CA ALA A 723 5.98 -4.96 28.17
C ALA A 723 6.12 -6.10 29.18
N PHE A 724 5.08 -6.95 29.29
CA PHE A 724 5.12 -8.11 30.14
C PHE A 724 6.11 -9.18 29.65
N ILE A 725 6.11 -9.51 28.35
CA ILE A 725 7.12 -10.40 27.75
C ILE A 725 8.52 -9.87 28.01
N GLN A 726 8.72 -8.56 27.89
CA GLN A 726 9.98 -7.89 28.16
C GLN A 726 10.40 -8.01 29.64
N GLN A 727 9.48 -7.77 30.58
CA GLN A 727 9.73 -7.91 32.03
C GLN A 727 10.13 -9.34 32.42
N HIS A 728 9.67 -10.34 31.66
CA HIS A 728 9.90 -11.76 31.92
C HIS A 728 10.72 -12.45 30.84
N ILE A 729 11.58 -11.71 30.16
CA ILE A 729 12.37 -12.21 29.03
C ILE A 729 13.33 -13.35 29.41
N ASN A 730 13.77 -13.38 30.68
CA ASN A 730 14.54 -14.48 31.25
C ASN A 730 13.75 -15.79 31.38
N LYS A 731 12.43 -15.76 31.17
CA LYS A 731 11.52 -16.91 31.21
C LYS A 731 11.00 -17.31 29.82
N LEU A 732 11.62 -16.81 28.74
CA LEU A 732 11.23 -17.15 27.37
C LEU A 732 11.10 -18.67 27.10
N PRO A 733 11.99 -19.56 27.56
CA PRO A 733 11.81 -21.00 27.35
C PRO A 733 10.52 -21.55 27.97
N ALA A 734 10.13 -21.03 29.14
CA ALA A 734 8.91 -21.41 29.83
C ALA A 734 7.67 -20.84 29.14
N LEU A 735 7.75 -19.59 28.67
CA LEU A 735 6.72 -18.94 27.85
C LEU A 735 6.54 -19.65 26.50
N GLN A 736 7.62 -20.10 25.89
CA GLN A 736 7.60 -20.86 24.65
C GLN A 736 6.95 -22.23 24.84
N ALA A 737 7.35 -22.99 25.86
CA ALA A 737 6.74 -24.29 26.17
C ALA A 737 5.22 -24.18 26.39
N ALA A 738 4.79 -23.08 26.99
CA ALA A 738 3.37 -22.78 27.16
C ALA A 738 2.66 -22.42 25.86
N ALA A 739 3.30 -21.63 24.99
CA ALA A 739 2.76 -21.33 23.67
C ALA A 739 2.62 -22.61 22.84
N ASP A 740 3.67 -23.44 22.80
CA ASP A 740 3.68 -24.72 22.09
C ASP A 740 2.60 -25.66 22.65
N PHE A 741 2.49 -25.76 23.97
CA PHE A 741 1.44 -26.54 24.62
C PHE A 741 0.02 -26.08 24.22
N LEU A 742 -0.24 -24.77 24.27
CA LEU A 742 -1.55 -24.23 23.88
C LEU A 742 -1.81 -24.40 22.38
N ALA A 743 -0.78 -24.29 21.55
CA ALA A 743 -0.88 -24.54 20.11
C ALA A 743 -1.24 -26.00 19.83
N ASP A 744 -0.57 -26.96 20.47
CA ASP A 744 -0.82 -28.39 20.34
C ASP A 744 -2.25 -28.78 20.74
N LYS A 745 -2.86 -28.05 21.69
CA LYS A 745 -4.26 -28.24 22.09
C LYS A 745 -5.26 -27.41 21.27
N ASN A 746 -4.82 -26.68 20.25
CA ASN A 746 -5.63 -25.73 19.49
C ASN A 746 -6.33 -24.68 20.39
N GLN A 747 -5.68 -24.25 21.46
CA GLN A 747 -6.21 -23.29 22.45
C GLN A 747 -5.38 -22.01 22.56
N LEU A 748 -4.41 -21.79 21.68
CA LEU A 748 -3.57 -20.60 21.75
C LEU A 748 -4.37 -19.35 21.35
N THR A 749 -5.04 -18.77 22.35
CA THR A 749 -5.85 -17.55 22.28
C THR A 749 -5.25 -16.51 23.23
N ARG A 750 -5.52 -15.21 23.01
CA ARG A 750 -5.01 -14.14 23.90
C ARG A 750 -5.43 -14.33 25.37
N PHE A 751 -6.65 -14.81 25.62
CA PHE A 751 -7.12 -15.04 26.98
C PHE A 751 -6.37 -16.22 27.62
N ALA A 752 -6.29 -17.37 26.94
CA ALA A 752 -5.59 -18.55 27.46
C ALA A 752 -4.11 -18.23 27.73
N TRP A 753 -3.50 -17.47 26.81
CA TRP A 753 -2.15 -16.95 26.95
C TRP A 753 -2.00 -16.11 28.23
N ARG A 754 -2.83 -15.08 28.43
CA ARG A 754 -2.80 -14.21 29.61
C ARG A 754 -3.09 -14.94 30.92
N ALA A 755 -3.98 -15.93 30.91
CA ALA A 755 -4.32 -16.70 32.09
C ALA A 755 -3.17 -17.61 32.54
N LEU A 756 -2.44 -18.19 31.58
CA LEU A 756 -1.38 -19.15 31.85
C LEU A 756 -0.05 -18.48 32.26
N ILE A 757 0.21 -17.30 31.72
CA ILE A 757 1.45 -16.53 31.93
C ILE A 757 1.81 -16.32 33.43
N PRO A 758 0.93 -15.79 34.30
CA PRO A 758 1.27 -15.56 35.71
C PRO A 758 1.62 -16.85 36.46
N VAL A 759 0.97 -17.96 36.09
CA VAL A 759 1.16 -19.26 36.72
C VAL A 759 2.52 -19.86 36.37
N ILE A 760 2.90 -19.77 35.09
CA ILE A 760 4.23 -20.19 34.61
C ILE A 760 5.34 -19.38 35.30
N ILE A 761 5.12 -18.08 35.48
CA ILE A 761 6.11 -17.19 36.08
C ILE A 761 6.29 -17.46 37.57
N LYS A 762 5.24 -17.80 38.30
CA LYS A 762 5.35 -18.18 39.72
C LYS A 762 6.10 -19.52 39.88
N ARG A 763 6.04 -20.43 38.91
CA ARG A 763 6.75 -21.72 38.97
C ARG A 763 8.21 -21.62 38.52
N LYS A 764 9.12 -21.90 39.44
CA LYS A 764 10.54 -22.14 39.12
C LYS A 764 10.73 -23.61 38.75
N SER A 765 10.48 -23.96 37.49
CA SER A 765 10.53 -25.35 37.01
C SER A 765 11.30 -25.44 35.69
N THR A 766 11.91 -26.59 35.42
CA THR A 766 12.52 -26.86 34.10
C THR A 766 11.44 -26.99 33.03
N THR A 767 11.79 -26.87 31.76
CA THR A 767 10.84 -27.02 30.63
C THR A 767 10.09 -28.36 30.69
N ASP A 768 10.77 -29.45 31.01
CA ASP A 768 10.14 -30.78 31.12
C ASP A 768 9.17 -30.86 32.30
N GLN A 769 9.54 -30.29 33.45
CA GLN A 769 8.66 -30.19 34.60
C GLN A 769 7.44 -29.31 34.32
N LEU A 770 7.63 -28.25 33.54
CA LEU A 770 6.56 -27.36 33.12
C LEU A 770 5.61 -28.07 32.15
N ASN A 771 6.13 -28.81 31.16
CA ASN A 771 5.31 -29.59 30.22
C ASN A 771 4.52 -30.70 30.94
N GLN A 772 5.17 -31.43 31.84
CA GLN A 772 4.50 -32.43 32.67
C GLN A 772 3.41 -31.80 33.55
N TRP A 773 3.69 -30.62 34.10
CA TRP A 773 2.71 -29.87 34.87
C TRP A 773 1.56 -29.35 33.99
N LEU A 774 1.83 -28.81 32.81
CA LEU A 774 0.82 -28.34 31.86
C LEU A 774 -0.08 -29.49 31.41
N GLU A 775 0.48 -30.66 31.10
CA GLU A 775 -0.28 -31.87 30.78
C GLU A 775 -1.12 -32.36 31.97
N HIS A 776 -0.55 -32.37 33.17
CA HIS A 776 -1.28 -32.75 34.38
C HIS A 776 -2.42 -31.77 34.69
N TYR A 777 -2.13 -30.47 34.62
CA TYR A 777 -3.08 -29.38 34.82
C TYR A 777 -4.21 -29.45 33.79
N TRP A 778 -3.86 -29.62 32.52
CA TRP A 778 -4.82 -29.80 31.44
C TRP A 778 -5.70 -31.03 31.64
N LYS A 779 -5.14 -32.18 32.02
CA LYS A 779 -5.91 -33.40 32.34
C LYS A 779 -6.83 -33.21 33.55
N LYS A 780 -6.36 -32.53 34.60
CA LYS A 780 -7.16 -32.21 35.80
C LYS A 780 -8.33 -31.28 35.48
N GLU A 781 -8.08 -30.23 34.69
CA GLU A 781 -9.11 -29.25 34.31
C GLU A 781 -10.08 -29.83 33.27
N THR A 782 -9.59 -30.54 32.25
CA THR A 782 -10.46 -31.18 31.25
C THR A 782 -11.31 -32.30 31.85
N SER A 783 -10.79 -33.09 32.80
CA SER A 783 -11.60 -34.09 33.50
C SER A 783 -12.70 -33.49 34.37
N ALA A 784 -12.45 -32.32 34.99
CA ALA A 784 -13.45 -31.56 35.73
C ALA A 784 -14.52 -30.93 34.82
N VAL A 785 -14.20 -30.63 33.56
CA VAL A 785 -15.13 -30.09 32.57
C VAL A 785 -15.95 -31.19 31.89
N THR A 786 -15.43 -32.41 31.69
CA THR A 786 -16.19 -33.50 31.06
C THR A 786 -17.39 -34.02 31.89
N THR A 787 -17.46 -33.70 33.18
CA THR A 787 -18.63 -34.00 34.02
C THR A 787 -19.71 -32.91 33.99
N ALA A 788 -19.47 -31.77 33.34
CA ALA A 788 -20.45 -30.72 33.09
C ALA A 788 -20.72 -30.61 31.58
N SER A 789 -21.95 -30.91 31.17
CA SER A 789 -22.36 -31.03 29.78
C SER A 789 -22.07 -29.79 28.91
N GLY A 790 -21.33 -29.99 27.82
CA GLY A 790 -21.54 -29.27 26.55
C GLY A 790 -20.67 -28.02 26.30
N LYS A 791 -19.59 -28.22 25.52
CA LYS A 791 -18.91 -27.23 24.65
C LYS A 791 -18.88 -25.76 25.15
N HIS A 792 -17.79 -25.33 25.78
CA HIS A 792 -16.86 -24.27 25.30
C HIS A 792 -15.85 -23.83 26.37
N GLY A 793 -14.58 -23.70 25.96
CA GLY A 793 -13.59 -22.75 26.49
C GLY A 793 -13.12 -22.93 27.94
N MET A 794 -12.11 -23.78 28.15
CA MET A 794 -11.37 -23.90 29.43
C MET A 794 -10.74 -22.55 29.91
N PHE A 795 -10.75 -21.54 29.04
CA PHE A 795 -10.24 -20.20 29.27
C PHE A 795 -11.24 -19.11 28.84
N ILE A 796 -12.56 -19.32 28.90
CA ILE A 796 -13.56 -18.27 28.58
C ILE A 796 -14.47 -17.94 29.79
N SER A 797 -14.31 -18.67 30.90
CA SER A 797 -15.06 -18.43 32.12
C SER A 797 -14.72 -17.05 32.73
N LYS A 798 -15.75 -16.20 32.88
CA LYS A 798 -15.67 -14.94 33.61
C LYS A 798 -15.61 -15.24 35.13
N THR A 799 -14.52 -14.79 35.77
CA THR A 799 -14.27 -14.55 37.23
C THR A 799 -14.03 -15.76 38.18
N PRO A 800 -13.39 -15.58 39.37
CA PRO A 800 -12.39 -14.60 39.85
C PRO A 800 -11.13 -15.26 40.50
N ALA A 801 -10.08 -14.45 40.75
CA ALA A 801 -8.94 -14.64 41.67
C ALA A 801 -8.43 -16.08 41.96
N PHE A 802 -7.24 -16.40 41.44
CA PHE A 802 -6.44 -17.54 41.88
C PHE A 802 -6.18 -17.48 43.39
N ASN A 803 -6.58 -18.52 44.11
CA ASN A 803 -6.28 -18.69 45.53
C ASN A 803 -4.81 -19.08 45.67
N GLU A 804 -4.00 -18.27 46.36
CA GLU A 804 -2.52 -18.42 46.38
C GLU A 804 -2.03 -19.73 47.03
N GLN A 805 -2.90 -20.47 47.69
CA GLN A 805 -2.55 -21.67 48.48
C GLN A 805 -2.33 -22.96 47.66
N GLU A 806 -2.77 -23.05 46.39
CA GLU A 806 -2.56 -24.27 45.57
C GLU A 806 -1.22 -24.30 44.81
N ILE A 807 -0.45 -23.21 44.85
CA ILE A 807 0.77 -23.06 44.03
C ILE A 807 1.97 -23.83 44.60
N ASP A 808 1.94 -24.22 45.89
CA ASP A 808 3.07 -24.83 46.61
C ASP A 808 3.00 -26.36 46.82
N ALA A 809 2.02 -27.07 46.24
CA ALA A 809 1.95 -28.53 46.40
C ALA A 809 3.05 -29.25 45.59
N THR A 810 4.08 -29.72 46.28
CA THR A 810 5.19 -30.54 45.76
C THR A 810 4.67 -31.88 45.23
N ILE A 811 5.09 -32.26 44.02
CA ILE A 811 4.81 -33.58 43.43
C ILE A 811 5.48 -34.64 44.31
N GLY A 812 4.68 -35.44 45.01
CA GLY A 812 5.13 -36.47 45.96
C GLY A 812 5.94 -37.58 45.29
N ARG A 813 7.04 -37.98 45.95
CA ARG A 813 7.82 -39.18 45.64
C ARG A 813 6.95 -40.42 45.84
N SER A 814 6.91 -41.30 44.85
CA SER A 814 6.27 -42.62 44.91
C SER A 814 6.99 -43.54 45.91
N SER A 815 6.27 -44.05 46.90
CA SER A 815 6.69 -45.14 47.77
C SER A 815 6.66 -46.50 47.03
N PRO A 816 7.49 -47.49 47.43
CA PRO A 816 7.57 -48.79 46.76
C PRO A 816 6.37 -49.69 47.10
N PRO A 817 6.06 -50.71 46.27
CA PRO A 817 4.87 -51.53 46.45
C PRO A 817 5.04 -52.55 47.60
N PRO A 818 3.95 -52.98 48.26
CA PRO A 818 4.03 -53.90 49.39
C PRO A 818 4.06 -55.37 48.96
N ALA A 819 5.02 -56.10 49.55
CA ALA A 819 5.26 -57.55 49.66
C ALA A 819 5.15 -58.40 48.38
#